data_AF-A0A1Y3ZY96-F1
#
_entry.id   AF-A0A1Y3ZY96-F1
#
_cell.length_a   1.000
_cell.length_b   1.000
_cell.length_c   1.000
_cell.angle_alpha   90.00
_cell.angle_beta   90.00
_cell.angle_gamma   90.00
#
_symmetry.space_group_name_H-M   'P 1'
#
loop_
_entity.id
_entity.type
_entity.pdbx_description
1 polymer ?
#
loop_
_entity_poly.entity_id
_entity_poly.type
_entity_poly.pdbx_seq_one_letter_code
_entity_poly.pdbx_strand_id
1 'polypeptide(L)'
;MRKILLLMVGFAISLTACQKNEGLVSDAITTSSFTITIPQSGISTRAVTDAFGTGTSVNRCILEIYHSDQLYSRIVKPISNKQVTFDNLRLVSSQEYDFVFWADCATANSGSDEGFDDKVYITTATGGLKAITEKGEFVGNSDERDAFFAKESFEVTGSFTESVTLKRPFGLLVVKTNDLNEIKDEALKPTGYKVAFKGLATTFNALTGEVSGSADVTYTAEELAKADGTISMDFLWATDTEAALSDFSMTFLNNSTEICTNDAFTNIPIRRNYRTNVSGNLLTKQGTINVTIDPEFEQPDLNDYPELRAALANGGSVALSEDVTISAPLVVESGKTVEIDLNGHDIINTTSLPDTDPRYGNTTVFEVKGDATLNIKGDGDVKAIGTNLNEDGYRMAVYAYGDAQVNIYGGNFSNDQDYNNHQAQLDLIYADQNAVINIYGGTFESKSANDRGYWVLNLKDGSNAAINVYGGTFVNFDPSNSMTENPVKNFVVATSTTVKVSEDPQPNGSYEVVPEGGVVSVPIEVNDAESLIEALSNPVVANIEVASSIDLSEKSAEELTFEEYKTIDIKEGVTIRLGQTNCLTAEKGLTLTGKGTIDNTSEDNSDLGNGYQKSLIHVKGGECIIDGVTLVNDPKYHWHGSSYNSAAIAYWNDADVTIKNARIISGEFTVCGMGRDVANGEISLVDSYFESTSSNKDNGVHWAYAMRLYGSKIRIDNCEVKGIQGGISIEGCQDAVINGGKYYTENTPGQKDAFYALYITNGARVTIMDGAFSAANDWSGLQIGGTSAVVSGDNDADLPAGNVILRGGKFSGKAYNHVTKAIYEPVESYKWQAIEDDPAGLKWEVVAE
;
A
#
# COMPACT_ATOMS: atom_id res chain seq x y z
N MET A 1 -18.41 102.49 13.91
CA MET A 1 -17.48 103.11 14.90
C MET A 1 -17.71 102.46 16.25
N ARG A 2 -16.62 102.30 17.03
CA ARG A 2 -16.42 101.65 18.34
C ARG A 2 -17.58 101.60 19.37
N LYS A 3 -17.56 100.47 20.12
CA LYS A 3 -17.88 100.29 21.58
C LYS A 3 -19.37 100.38 21.96
N ILE A 4 -19.97 99.67 22.93
CA ILE A 4 -19.58 98.72 24.00
C ILE A 4 -20.88 98.26 24.72
N LEU A 5 -20.84 97.09 25.38
CA LEU A 5 -21.60 96.58 26.56
C LEU A 5 -23.17 96.60 26.61
N LEU A 6 -23.90 95.53 26.98
CA LEU A 6 -23.98 94.67 28.20
C LEU A 6 -25.14 95.11 29.13
N LEU A 7 -26.19 94.29 29.30
CA LEU A 7 -26.63 93.69 30.59
C LEU A 7 -27.99 92.94 30.53
N MET A 8 -27.96 91.69 31.02
CA MET A 8 -28.88 90.89 31.85
C MET A 8 -30.41 90.86 31.66
N VAL A 9 -31.02 89.66 31.86
CA VAL A 9 -31.96 89.28 32.97
C VAL A 9 -32.15 87.74 32.99
N GLY A 10 -32.28 87.10 34.18
CA GLY A 10 -33.31 86.05 34.37
C GLY A 10 -32.98 84.69 35.05
N PHE A 11 -33.03 84.66 36.39
CA PHE A 11 -33.71 83.69 37.31
C PHE A 11 -33.87 82.17 37.02
N ALA A 12 -33.41 81.30 37.97
CA ALA A 12 -34.20 80.40 38.87
C ALA A 12 -33.64 78.96 39.17
N ILE A 13 -33.02 78.80 40.36
CA ILE A 13 -33.10 77.75 41.44
C ILE A 13 -33.42 76.27 41.07
N SER A 14 -32.57 75.26 41.40
CA SER A 14 -32.51 74.57 42.72
C SER A 14 -31.20 73.81 43.00
N LEU A 15 -30.80 73.76 44.29
CA LEU A 15 -29.60 73.10 44.83
C LEU A 15 -29.91 72.44 46.19
N THR A 16 -29.35 71.24 46.41
CA THR A 16 -28.99 70.58 47.70
C THR A 16 -27.98 69.49 47.32
N ALA A 17 -26.67 69.61 47.52
CA ALA A 17 -25.84 69.66 48.73
C ALA A 17 -25.66 68.30 49.44
N CYS A 18 -24.43 67.77 49.42
CA CYS A 18 -23.80 67.12 50.59
C CYS A 18 -22.27 67.12 50.44
N GLN A 19 -21.60 67.65 51.47
CA GLN A 19 -20.16 67.80 51.60
C GLN A 19 -19.46 66.48 51.98
N LYS A 20 -18.18 66.32 51.64
CA LYS A 20 -17.18 66.01 52.68
C LYS A 20 -15.75 66.42 52.28
N ASN A 21 -15.06 66.88 53.32
CA ASN A 21 -13.79 67.59 53.35
C ASN A 21 -12.58 66.64 53.30
N GLU A 22 -11.45 67.26 52.97
CA GLU A 22 -10.10 66.74 52.73
C GLU A 22 -9.53 65.75 53.76
N GLY A 23 -8.75 64.79 53.25
CA GLY A 23 -7.82 63.95 53.98
C GLY A 23 -6.77 63.39 53.01
N LEU A 24 -5.51 63.81 53.23
CA LEU A 24 -4.28 63.41 52.55
C LEU A 24 -4.30 62.03 51.86
N VAL A 25 -4.09 62.02 50.54
CA VAL A 25 -3.66 60.82 49.80
C VAL A 25 -2.18 61.02 49.46
N SER A 26 -1.36 60.11 49.98
CA SER A 26 0.04 59.92 49.59
C SER A 26 0.19 59.79 48.08
N ASP A 27 1.23 60.41 47.52
CA ASP A 27 1.75 60.14 46.18
C ASP A 27 1.92 58.62 45.97
N ALA A 28 0.93 58.00 45.34
CA ALA A 28 1.08 56.75 44.63
C ALA A 28 0.63 57.04 43.21
N ILE A 29 1.58 57.35 42.35
CA ILE A 29 1.34 57.50 40.91
C ILE A 29 0.81 56.14 40.43
N THR A 30 -0.49 56.02 40.18
CA THR A 30 -1.07 54.87 39.50
C THR A 30 -0.79 55.03 38.00
N THR A 31 0.24 54.33 37.51
CA THR A 31 0.66 54.39 36.10
C THR A 31 -0.01 53.30 35.29
N SER A 32 -0.71 53.65 34.21
CA SER A 32 -1.12 52.67 33.18
C SER A 32 0.03 52.42 32.21
N SER A 33 0.23 51.17 31.79
CA SER A 33 1.28 50.81 30.83
C SER A 33 0.94 49.62 29.92
N PHE A 34 1.55 49.56 28.75
CA PHE A 34 1.60 48.36 27.90
C PHE A 34 3.04 47.87 27.81
N THR A 35 3.25 46.56 27.95
CA THR A 35 4.52 45.93 27.56
C THR A 35 4.29 45.15 26.27
N ILE A 36 5.01 45.54 25.23
CA ILE A 36 4.94 44.87 23.94
C ILE A 36 6.05 43.85 23.85
N THR A 37 5.71 42.63 23.45
CA THR A 37 6.68 41.58 23.12
C THR A 37 6.57 41.24 21.64
N ILE A 38 7.69 41.25 20.95
CA ILE A 38 7.78 40.69 19.59
C ILE A 38 8.00 39.18 19.75
N PRO A 39 7.18 38.32 19.10
CA PRO A 39 7.32 36.86 19.18
C PRO A 39 8.76 36.37 18.93
N GLN A 40 9.19 35.34 19.68
CA GLN A 40 10.44 34.62 19.45
C GLN A 40 10.15 33.26 18.82
N SER A 41 10.89 32.91 17.77
CA SER A 41 11.12 31.52 17.38
C SER A 41 12.03 30.86 18.43
N GLY A 42 11.56 29.77 19.05
CA GLY A 42 12.26 28.98 20.04
C GLY A 42 13.31 28.09 19.39
N ILE A 43 14.58 28.47 19.56
CA ILE A 43 15.73 27.63 20.01
C ILE A 43 17.01 28.41 19.69
N SER A 44 17.69 28.86 20.74
CA SER A 44 19.08 29.28 20.68
C SER A 44 19.95 28.02 20.53
N THR A 45 20.54 27.76 19.34
CA THR A 45 21.85 27.07 19.10
C THR A 45 22.08 26.56 17.66
N ARG A 46 21.81 27.34 16.60
CA ARG A 46 22.44 27.10 15.28
C ARG A 46 22.99 28.41 14.69
N ALA A 47 24.00 28.27 13.84
CA ALA A 47 24.95 29.30 13.44
C ALA A 47 24.31 30.60 12.95
N VAL A 48 25.09 31.69 13.01
CA VAL A 48 24.78 33.11 12.73
C VAL A 48 24.21 33.38 11.30
N THR A 49 23.84 32.34 10.55
CA THR A 49 23.34 32.38 9.17
C THR A 49 21.83 32.14 9.00
N ASP A 50 21.09 31.73 10.05
CA ASP A 50 19.63 31.47 10.01
C ASP A 50 18.74 32.63 10.51
N ALA A 51 19.24 33.87 10.50
CA ALA A 51 18.57 35.01 11.16
C ALA A 51 17.37 35.64 10.39
N PHE A 52 17.09 35.23 9.15
CA PHE A 52 16.07 35.85 8.29
C PHE A 52 14.63 35.56 8.79
N GLY A 53 13.83 36.61 8.97
CA GLY A 53 12.47 36.53 9.51
C GLY A 53 12.40 36.29 11.01
N THR A 54 13.45 36.64 11.77
CA THR A 54 13.48 36.53 13.24
C THR A 54 13.16 37.84 13.96
N GLY A 55 12.76 38.88 13.21
CA GLY A 55 12.48 40.23 13.71
C GLY A 55 13.72 41.00 14.19
N THR A 56 14.92 40.57 13.81
CA THR A 56 16.19 41.19 14.25
C THR A 56 16.43 42.59 13.70
N SER A 57 15.90 42.88 12.51
CA SER A 57 16.05 44.18 11.86
C SER A 57 15.11 45.26 12.42
N VAL A 58 14.10 44.87 13.22
CA VAL A 58 13.09 45.76 13.80
C VAL A 58 13.68 46.51 14.99
N ASN A 59 13.64 47.85 14.93
CA ASN A 59 14.30 48.71 15.93
C ASN A 59 13.40 49.82 16.49
N ARG A 60 12.20 50.01 15.93
CA ARG A 60 11.22 51.03 16.31
C ARG A 60 9.85 50.41 16.55
N CYS A 61 9.12 50.94 17.54
CA CYS A 61 7.68 50.69 17.70
C CYS A 61 6.90 52.00 17.88
N ILE A 62 5.76 52.08 17.20
CA ILE A 62 4.82 53.20 17.17
C ILE A 62 3.51 52.73 17.82
N LEU A 63 2.97 53.55 18.72
CA LEU A 63 1.63 53.42 19.30
C LEU A 63 0.78 54.61 18.86
N GLU A 64 -0.33 54.36 18.19
CA GLU A 64 -1.41 55.33 17.96
C GLU A 64 -2.65 54.94 18.77
N ILE A 65 -3.16 55.87 19.57
CA ILE A 65 -4.37 55.71 20.38
C ILE A 65 -5.49 56.48 19.69
N TYR A 66 -6.64 55.84 19.47
CA TYR A 66 -7.81 56.46 18.85
C TYR A 66 -9.00 56.50 19.81
N HIS A 67 -9.77 57.58 19.76
CA HIS A 67 -11.07 57.71 20.43
C HIS A 67 -12.11 58.12 19.39
N SER A 68 -13.15 57.29 19.20
CA SER A 68 -14.19 57.53 18.18
C SER A 68 -13.59 57.87 16.80
N ASP A 69 -12.69 57.03 16.30
CA ASP A 69 -11.92 57.16 15.05
C ASP A 69 -10.92 58.33 14.94
N GLN A 70 -10.89 59.26 15.90
CA GLN A 70 -9.96 60.39 15.91
C GLN A 70 -8.67 60.03 16.66
N LEU A 71 -7.51 60.45 16.11
CA LEU A 71 -6.21 60.22 16.75
C LEU A 71 -6.14 61.02 18.06
N TYR A 72 -6.04 60.29 19.17
CA TYR A 72 -5.95 60.83 20.52
C TYR A 72 -4.49 61.07 20.94
N SER A 73 -3.59 60.15 20.62
CA SER A 73 -2.16 60.27 20.92
C SER A 73 -1.31 59.39 20.00
N ARG A 74 -0.09 59.82 19.71
CA ARG A 74 0.93 59.04 18.98
C ARG A 74 2.23 59.05 19.79
N ILE A 75 2.84 57.89 19.97
CA ILE A 75 4.07 57.71 20.74
C ILE A 75 5.01 56.79 19.97
N VAL A 76 6.27 57.17 19.84
CA VAL A 76 7.32 56.36 19.19
C VAL A 76 8.40 56.02 20.21
N LYS A 77 8.82 54.76 20.27
CA LYS A 77 9.87 54.29 21.17
C LYS A 77 10.84 53.33 20.48
N PRO A 78 12.14 53.34 20.86
CA PRO A 78 13.09 52.33 20.43
C PRO A 78 12.75 50.97 21.06
N ILE A 79 13.06 49.88 20.34
CA ILE A 79 12.93 48.51 20.84
C ILE A 79 14.26 48.07 21.47
N SER A 80 14.19 47.43 22.64
CA SER A 80 15.34 46.84 23.33
C SER A 80 15.00 45.43 23.78
N ASN A 81 15.89 44.46 23.56
CA ASN A 81 15.65 43.04 23.89
C ASN A 81 14.32 42.49 23.33
N LYS A 82 13.93 42.94 22.13
CA LYS A 82 12.64 42.59 21.47
C LYS A 82 11.40 42.97 22.28
N GLN A 83 11.53 43.94 23.19
CA GLN A 83 10.44 44.49 23.98
C GLN A 83 10.44 46.01 23.94
N VAL A 84 9.27 46.59 24.18
CA VAL A 84 9.09 48.03 24.39
C VAL A 84 7.95 48.26 25.37
N THR A 85 8.15 49.17 26.32
CA THR A 85 7.11 49.53 27.29
C THR A 85 6.61 50.94 27.01
N PHE A 86 5.29 51.08 26.82
CA PHE A 86 4.60 52.37 26.75
C PHE A 86 3.97 52.64 28.11
N ASP A 87 4.56 53.56 28.87
CA ASP A 87 4.21 53.88 30.25
C ASP A 87 3.67 55.32 30.38
N ASN A 88 3.05 55.62 31.53
CA ASN A 88 2.48 56.93 31.83
C ASN A 88 1.39 57.39 30.84
N LEU A 89 0.63 56.46 30.26
CA LEU A 89 -0.50 56.78 29.40
C LEU A 89 -1.61 57.46 30.22
N ARG A 90 -2.00 58.68 29.82
CA ARG A 90 -3.06 59.47 30.49
C ARG A 90 -4.32 59.46 29.63
N LEU A 91 -5.29 58.63 30.01
CA LEU A 91 -6.56 58.45 29.31
C LEU A 91 -7.72 58.82 30.24
N VAL A 92 -8.83 59.32 29.68
CA VAL A 92 -10.05 59.59 30.44
C VAL A 92 -10.75 58.28 30.76
N SER A 93 -11.08 58.06 32.04
CA SER A 93 -11.77 56.85 32.50
C SER A 93 -13.20 56.72 31.96
N SER A 94 -13.71 55.49 31.89
CA SER A 94 -15.02 55.11 31.34
C SER A 94 -15.21 55.55 29.89
N GLN A 95 -14.15 55.46 29.09
CA GLN A 95 -14.15 55.67 27.65
C GLN A 95 -13.47 54.48 26.97
N GLU A 96 -13.95 54.11 25.79
CA GLU A 96 -13.37 53.07 24.94
C GLU A 96 -12.33 53.68 24.00
N TYR A 97 -11.18 53.01 23.87
CA TYR A 97 -10.09 53.44 22.99
C TYR A 97 -9.61 52.26 22.15
N ASP A 98 -9.14 52.56 20.93
CA ASP A 98 -8.36 51.62 20.12
C ASP A 98 -6.87 51.93 20.25
N PHE A 99 -6.08 50.92 20.58
CA PHE A 99 -4.62 50.98 20.67
C PHE A 99 -4.04 50.24 19.46
N VAL A 100 -3.41 50.98 18.55
CA VAL A 100 -2.84 50.43 17.32
C VAL A 100 -1.33 50.50 17.39
N PHE A 101 -0.68 49.35 17.24
CA PHE A 101 0.76 49.18 17.35
C PHE A 101 1.37 48.84 15.99
N TRP A 102 2.53 49.42 15.69
CA TRP A 102 3.34 49.09 14.51
C TRP A 102 4.81 49.03 14.89
N ALA A 103 5.51 47.97 14.52
CA ALA A 103 6.93 47.81 14.73
C ALA A 103 7.64 47.45 13.43
N ASP A 104 8.68 48.21 13.07
CA ASP A 104 9.42 48.06 11.82
C ASP A 104 10.91 48.43 11.93
N CYS A 105 11.64 48.20 10.83
CA CYS A 105 12.99 48.73 10.65
C CYS A 105 12.94 50.21 10.25
N ALA A 106 13.57 51.08 11.05
CA ALA A 106 13.63 52.52 10.83
C ALA A 106 15.07 53.06 10.92
N THR A 107 15.29 54.28 10.46
CA THR A 107 16.59 54.95 10.56
C THR A 107 16.60 55.84 11.80
N ALA A 108 17.53 55.62 12.74
CA ALA A 108 17.64 56.48 13.92
C ALA A 108 18.03 57.91 13.52
N ASN A 109 17.26 58.90 13.98
CA ASN A 109 17.49 60.31 13.70
C ASN A 109 17.25 61.14 14.97
N SER A 110 18.32 61.44 15.70
CA SER A 110 18.27 62.25 16.93
C SER A 110 17.83 63.71 16.70
N GLY A 111 17.67 64.15 15.45
CA GLY A 111 17.18 65.47 15.08
C GLY A 111 15.69 65.55 14.76
N SER A 112 14.96 64.42 14.74
CA SER A 112 13.50 64.41 14.60
C SER A 112 12.80 64.39 15.96
N ASP A 113 11.58 64.95 16.02
CA ASP A 113 10.78 64.97 17.25
C ASP A 113 10.42 63.54 17.75
N GLU A 114 10.42 62.55 16.86
CA GLU A 114 10.15 61.13 17.16
C GLU A 114 11.42 60.26 17.30
N GLY A 115 12.61 60.82 17.03
CA GLY A 115 13.89 60.12 17.15
C GLY A 115 14.22 59.13 16.01
N PHE A 116 13.33 58.95 15.03
CA PHE A 116 13.46 58.04 13.90
C PHE A 116 12.89 58.64 12.60
N ASP A 117 13.42 58.20 11.46
CA ASP A 117 12.85 58.39 10.13
C ASP A 117 12.39 57.04 9.54
N ASP A 118 11.28 57.06 8.79
CA ASP A 118 10.78 55.91 8.03
C ASP A 118 11.86 55.36 7.08
N LYS A 119 12.07 54.03 7.04
CA LYS A 119 13.06 53.39 6.16
C LYS A 119 12.41 52.54 5.08
N VAL A 120 11.67 51.49 5.46
CA VAL A 120 10.96 50.60 4.53
C VAL A 120 9.50 51.00 4.35
N TYR A 121 8.83 51.38 5.43
CA TYR A 121 7.39 51.69 5.41
C TYR A 121 7.14 53.16 5.72
N ILE A 122 6.23 53.77 4.96
CA ILE A 122 5.73 55.13 5.24
C ILE A 122 4.63 55.01 6.31
N THR A 123 4.91 55.50 7.51
CA THR A 123 4.00 55.42 8.68
C THR A 123 3.45 56.79 9.10
N THR A 124 3.78 57.82 8.32
CA THR A 124 3.56 59.25 8.62
C THR A 124 2.69 59.97 7.59
N ALA A 125 2.18 59.25 6.58
CA ALA A 125 1.29 59.81 5.56
C ALA A 125 -0.09 60.20 6.13
N THR A 126 -0.88 60.97 5.38
CA THR A 126 -2.28 61.30 5.72
C THR A 126 -3.08 60.01 5.97
N GLY A 127 -3.36 59.70 7.23
CA GLY A 127 -4.01 58.44 7.64
C GLY A 127 -3.22 57.62 8.68
N GLY A 128 -1.95 57.95 8.95
CA GLY A 128 -1.14 57.31 10.01
C GLY A 128 -1.04 55.79 9.84
N LEU A 129 -1.16 55.04 10.93
CA LEU A 129 -1.14 53.57 10.90
C LEU A 129 -2.38 52.94 10.20
N LYS A 130 -3.35 53.74 9.75
CA LYS A 130 -4.49 53.26 8.93
C LYS A 130 -4.15 53.13 7.43
N ALA A 131 -3.00 53.61 6.98
CA ALA A 131 -2.63 53.65 5.56
C ALA A 131 -1.11 53.49 5.33
N ILE A 132 -0.54 52.37 5.80
CA ILE A 132 0.89 52.08 5.68
C ILE A 132 1.21 51.61 4.26
N THR A 133 2.27 52.16 3.66
CA THR A 133 2.70 51.86 2.28
C THR A 133 4.21 51.66 2.20
N GLU A 134 4.70 50.99 1.15
CA GLU A 134 6.13 50.83 0.88
C GLU A 134 6.81 52.17 0.57
N LYS A 135 8.03 52.35 1.06
CA LYS A 135 8.89 53.52 0.80
C LYS A 135 9.92 53.19 -0.28
N GLY A 136 9.66 53.65 -1.50
CA GLY A 136 10.55 53.41 -2.64
C GLY A 136 10.15 52.17 -3.44
N GLU A 137 11.11 51.62 -4.20
CA GLU A 137 10.88 50.40 -4.98
C GLU A 137 10.88 49.15 -4.08
N PHE A 138 10.14 48.12 -4.49
CA PHE A 138 10.09 46.86 -3.75
C PHE A 138 11.45 46.16 -3.78
N VAL A 139 11.94 45.80 -2.59
CA VAL A 139 13.19 45.05 -2.43
C VAL A 139 12.84 43.65 -1.91
N GLY A 140 13.00 42.64 -2.75
CA GLY A 140 12.87 41.25 -2.32
C GLY A 140 14.09 40.74 -1.56
N ASN A 141 13.97 39.56 -0.94
CA ASN A 141 15.05 38.93 -0.15
C ASN A 141 15.71 39.86 0.90
N SER A 142 14.90 40.66 1.61
CA SER A 142 15.37 41.64 2.60
C SER A 142 14.69 41.45 3.96
N ASP A 143 15.49 41.14 4.99
CA ASP A 143 15.02 41.01 6.38
C ASP A 143 14.58 42.35 6.98
N GLU A 144 15.01 43.48 6.41
CA GLU A 144 14.62 44.81 6.86
C GLU A 144 13.13 45.10 6.61
N ARG A 145 12.48 44.30 5.75
CA ARG A 145 11.04 44.34 5.48
C ARG A 145 10.20 43.59 6.51
N ASP A 146 10.82 42.90 7.47
CA ASP A 146 10.06 42.30 8.56
C ASP A 146 9.40 43.40 9.42
N ALA A 147 8.10 43.27 9.68
CA ALA A 147 7.33 44.21 10.48
C ALA A 147 6.18 43.51 11.21
N PHE A 148 5.70 44.14 12.28
CA PHE A 148 4.69 43.57 13.16
C PHE A 148 3.65 44.61 13.56
N PHE A 149 2.41 44.17 13.74
CA PHE A 149 1.30 45.03 14.18
C PHE A 149 0.42 44.32 15.21
N ALA A 150 -0.33 45.10 15.97
CA ALA A 150 -1.40 44.62 16.84
C ALA A 150 -2.45 45.70 17.02
N LYS A 151 -3.66 45.28 17.38
CA LYS A 151 -4.76 46.17 17.73
C LYS A 151 -5.50 45.63 18.94
N GLU A 152 -5.62 46.47 19.96
CA GLU A 152 -6.39 46.19 21.18
C GLU A 152 -7.50 47.24 21.36
N SER A 153 -8.68 46.81 21.82
CA SER A 153 -9.79 47.72 22.13
C SER A 153 -10.39 47.37 23.47
N PHE A 154 -10.45 48.34 24.37
CA PHE A 154 -11.16 48.16 25.64
C PHE A 154 -11.55 49.49 26.29
N GLU A 155 -12.53 49.40 27.18
CA GLU A 155 -12.96 50.51 28.04
C GLU A 155 -11.97 50.70 29.20
N VAL A 156 -11.41 51.90 29.34
CA VAL A 156 -10.50 52.24 30.42
C VAL A 156 -11.29 52.56 31.69
N THR A 157 -11.51 51.58 32.56
CA THR A 157 -12.28 51.75 33.82
C THR A 157 -11.42 52.02 35.06
N GLY A 158 -10.10 51.82 34.96
CA GLY A 158 -9.10 52.03 36.01
C GLY A 158 -7.66 51.97 35.47
N SER A 159 -6.65 51.90 36.35
CA SER A 159 -5.25 51.66 35.92
C SER A 159 -5.09 50.26 35.36
N PHE A 160 -4.34 50.12 34.26
CA PHE A 160 -4.15 48.83 33.57
C PHE A 160 -2.67 48.55 33.29
N THR A 161 -2.33 47.27 33.19
CA THR A 161 -1.03 46.80 32.68
C THR A 161 -1.29 45.60 31.81
N GLU A 162 -1.13 45.78 30.50
CA GLU A 162 -1.45 44.75 29.52
C GLU A 162 -0.19 44.35 28.73
N SER A 163 -0.12 43.08 28.36
CA SER A 163 0.92 42.56 27.48
C SER A 163 0.35 42.33 26.09
N VAL A 164 0.95 42.95 25.07
CA VAL A 164 0.49 42.84 23.68
C VAL A 164 1.56 42.17 22.85
N THR A 165 1.16 41.14 22.11
CA THR A 165 2.04 40.41 21.19
C THR A 165 1.69 40.81 19.77
N LEU A 166 2.67 41.31 19.02
CA LEU A 166 2.44 41.76 17.64
C LEU A 166 2.62 40.60 16.67
N LYS A 167 1.80 40.56 15.61
CA LYS A 167 1.85 39.57 14.53
C LYS A 167 2.29 40.22 13.22
N ARG A 168 2.72 39.42 12.24
CA ARG A 168 3.07 39.97 10.93
C ARG A 168 1.84 40.39 10.14
N PRO A 169 1.93 41.46 9.34
CA PRO A 169 0.92 41.81 8.35
C PRO A 169 1.13 41.08 7.00
N PHE A 170 2.15 40.23 6.89
CA PHE A 170 2.61 39.55 5.68
C PHE A 170 2.50 38.03 5.75
N GLY A 171 2.46 37.36 4.60
CA GLY A 171 2.97 36.00 4.44
C GLY A 171 4.40 36.02 3.88
N LEU A 172 5.21 35.01 4.21
CA LEU A 172 6.58 34.88 3.71
C LEU A 172 6.63 33.84 2.58
N LEU A 173 6.84 34.26 1.34
CA LEU A 173 7.06 33.37 0.20
C LEU A 173 8.54 32.98 0.13
N VAL A 174 8.85 31.68 0.21
CA VAL A 174 10.21 31.15 0.04
C VAL A 174 10.24 30.32 -1.22
N VAL A 175 11.08 30.71 -2.19
CA VAL A 175 11.28 29.94 -3.43
C VAL A 175 12.62 29.24 -3.41
N LYS A 176 12.64 27.92 -3.61
CA LYS A 176 13.85 27.09 -3.61
C LYS A 176 13.94 26.20 -4.85
N THR A 177 15.13 26.08 -5.41
CA THR A 177 15.41 25.13 -6.49
C THR A 177 16.19 23.93 -5.95
N ASN A 178 15.82 22.72 -6.36
CA ASN A 178 16.46 21.47 -5.94
C ASN A 178 17.54 20.98 -6.95
N ASP A 179 17.52 21.52 -8.16
CA ASP A 179 18.38 21.13 -9.28
C ASP A 179 19.58 22.06 -9.51
N LEU A 180 19.88 22.97 -8.57
CA LEU A 180 21.03 23.90 -8.70
C LEU A 180 22.36 23.14 -8.91
N ASN A 181 22.52 22.01 -8.22
CA ASN A 181 23.73 21.18 -8.29
C ASN A 181 23.76 20.27 -9.53
N GLU A 182 22.63 20.03 -10.19
CA GLU A 182 22.53 19.18 -11.37
C GLU A 182 22.95 19.90 -12.66
N ILE A 183 23.05 21.24 -12.61
CA ILE A 183 23.57 22.05 -13.70
C ILE A 183 25.08 21.84 -13.81
N LYS A 184 25.51 21.09 -14.83
CA LYS A 184 26.93 20.79 -15.08
C LYS A 184 27.67 21.92 -15.79
N ASP A 185 26.95 22.77 -16.52
CA ASP A 185 27.53 23.92 -17.21
C ASP A 185 27.51 25.16 -16.30
N GLU A 186 28.67 25.62 -15.89
CA GLU A 186 28.83 26.80 -15.03
C GLU A 186 28.24 28.08 -15.67
N ALA A 187 28.13 28.16 -16.99
CA ALA A 187 27.49 29.29 -17.68
C ALA A 187 25.96 29.30 -17.52
N LEU A 188 25.36 28.17 -17.15
CA LEU A 188 23.93 28.00 -16.94
C LEU A 188 23.55 27.94 -15.46
N LYS A 189 24.52 28.03 -14.54
CA LYS A 189 24.22 28.12 -13.10
C LYS A 189 23.73 29.54 -12.77
N PRO A 190 22.55 29.71 -12.15
CA PRO A 190 22.10 31.03 -11.76
C PRO A 190 22.98 31.60 -10.65
N THR A 191 23.42 32.84 -10.87
CA THR A 191 24.03 33.67 -9.83
C THR A 191 22.99 34.61 -9.22
N GLY A 192 21.98 35.03 -10.00
CA GLY A 192 20.91 35.91 -9.57
C GLY A 192 19.58 35.58 -10.26
N TYR A 193 18.56 36.41 -10.02
CA TYR A 193 17.22 36.18 -10.52
C TYR A 193 16.42 37.48 -10.61
N LYS A 194 15.35 37.45 -11.41
CA LYS A 194 14.35 38.52 -11.52
C LYS A 194 12.99 37.92 -11.24
N VAL A 195 12.22 38.55 -10.35
CA VAL A 195 10.85 38.15 -10.04
C VAL A 195 9.89 39.20 -10.58
N ALA A 196 8.80 38.75 -11.19
CA ALA A 196 7.69 39.60 -11.60
C ALA A 196 6.41 39.08 -10.95
N PHE A 197 5.99 39.72 -9.85
CA PHE A 197 4.71 39.50 -9.20
C PHE A 197 3.62 40.33 -9.87
N LYS A 198 2.44 39.74 -10.06
CA LYS A 198 1.26 40.48 -10.51
C LYS A 198 0.38 40.89 -9.34
N GLY A 199 -0.27 42.04 -9.46
CA GLY A 199 -1.40 42.44 -8.62
C GLY A 199 -1.19 42.43 -7.09
N LEU A 200 0.04 42.60 -6.59
CA LEU A 200 0.31 42.64 -5.14
C LEU A 200 -0.40 43.81 -4.46
N ALA A 201 -0.93 43.59 -3.26
CA ALA A 201 -1.46 44.68 -2.45
C ALA A 201 -0.38 45.70 -2.12
N THR A 202 -0.75 46.98 -2.02
CA THR A 202 0.21 48.09 -1.86
C THR A 202 0.06 48.84 -0.54
N THR A 203 -1.04 48.61 0.18
CA THR A 203 -1.41 49.36 1.37
C THR A 203 -1.93 48.43 2.46
N PHE A 204 -1.53 48.68 3.71
CA PHE A 204 -1.99 47.96 4.90
C PHE A 204 -2.59 48.90 5.94
N ASN A 205 -3.73 48.50 6.51
CA ASN A 205 -4.39 49.23 7.59
C ASN A 205 -4.20 48.47 8.91
N ALA A 206 -3.37 48.97 9.81
CA ALA A 206 -3.08 48.30 11.09
C ALA A 206 -4.24 48.36 12.09
N LEU A 207 -5.22 49.25 11.91
CA LEU A 207 -6.42 49.32 12.76
C LEU A 207 -7.41 48.18 12.43
N THR A 208 -7.64 47.91 11.15
CA THR A 208 -8.57 46.85 10.70
C THR A 208 -7.88 45.53 10.40
N GLY A 209 -6.58 45.56 10.14
CA GLY A 209 -5.84 44.43 9.62
C GLY A 209 -6.24 44.10 8.18
N GLU A 210 -6.62 45.07 7.35
CA GLU A 210 -6.99 44.84 5.95
C GLU A 210 -5.88 45.30 4.98
N VAL A 211 -5.73 44.56 3.87
CA VAL A 211 -4.87 44.95 2.74
C VAL A 211 -5.72 45.60 1.64
N SER A 212 -5.15 46.56 0.92
CA SER A 212 -5.83 47.23 -0.20
C SER A 212 -4.85 47.74 -1.26
N GLY A 213 -5.38 48.18 -2.40
CA GLY A 213 -4.60 48.52 -3.58
C GLY A 213 -4.09 47.28 -4.33
N SER A 214 -3.56 47.47 -5.53
CA SER A 214 -3.00 46.39 -6.34
C SER A 214 -2.01 46.97 -7.34
N ALA A 215 -0.81 46.40 -7.43
CA ALA A 215 0.21 46.79 -8.39
C ALA A 215 1.07 45.59 -8.82
N ASP A 216 1.51 45.61 -10.07
CA ASP A 216 2.55 44.69 -10.55
C ASP A 216 3.90 45.15 -10.03
N VAL A 217 4.67 44.21 -9.50
CA VAL A 217 5.95 44.47 -8.84
C VAL A 217 7.01 43.62 -9.50
N THR A 218 8.14 44.24 -9.85
CA THR A 218 9.29 43.54 -10.39
C THR A 218 10.54 43.98 -9.64
N TYR A 219 11.37 43.01 -9.26
CA TYR A 219 12.69 43.28 -8.70
C TYR A 219 13.72 42.30 -9.26
N THR A 220 14.99 42.69 -9.19
CA THR A 220 16.13 41.86 -9.61
C THR A 220 17.10 41.74 -8.44
N ALA A 221 17.57 40.52 -8.19
CA ALA A 221 18.60 40.22 -7.21
C ALA A 221 19.81 39.60 -7.92
N GLU A 222 21.00 40.07 -7.57
CA GLU A 222 22.26 39.60 -8.17
C GLU A 222 22.79 38.33 -7.52
N GLU A 223 22.24 37.94 -6.37
CA GLU A 223 22.61 36.79 -5.56
C GLU A 223 21.35 35.99 -5.16
N LEU A 224 21.50 34.67 -5.06
CA LEU A 224 20.48 33.79 -4.49
C LEU A 224 20.35 34.02 -2.97
N ALA A 225 19.16 33.82 -2.43
CA ALA A 225 18.89 34.00 -1.01
C ALA A 225 19.79 33.13 -0.10
N LYS A 226 20.12 31.91 -0.55
CA LYS A 226 21.09 31.03 0.11
C LYS A 226 21.85 30.19 -0.91
N ALA A 227 23.06 29.77 -0.53
CA ALA A 227 23.89 28.87 -1.32
C ALA A 227 23.34 27.42 -1.42
N ASP A 228 22.27 27.10 -0.69
CA ASP A 228 21.63 25.78 -0.65
C ASP A 228 20.56 25.57 -1.75
N GLY A 229 20.44 26.50 -2.68
CA GLY A 229 19.42 26.50 -3.73
C GLY A 229 18.18 27.35 -3.38
N THR A 230 18.09 27.93 -2.18
CA THR A 230 17.04 28.92 -1.89
C THR A 230 17.25 30.16 -2.77
N ILE A 231 16.30 30.41 -3.67
CA ILE A 231 16.33 31.49 -4.67
C ILE A 231 15.90 32.81 -4.02
N SER A 232 14.70 32.87 -3.43
CA SER A 232 14.16 34.11 -2.82
C SER A 232 13.42 33.85 -1.50
N MET A 233 13.34 34.90 -0.67
CA MET A 233 12.56 34.95 0.57
C MET A 233 11.86 36.32 0.65
N ASP A 234 10.55 36.37 0.36
CA ASP A 234 9.82 37.62 0.11
C ASP A 234 8.62 37.81 1.06
N PHE A 235 8.60 38.93 1.80
CA PHE A 235 7.44 39.34 2.62
C PHE A 235 6.35 40.00 1.77
N LEU A 236 5.19 39.38 1.65
CA LEU A 236 4.08 39.85 0.81
C LEU A 236 2.86 40.17 1.67
N TRP A 237 2.24 41.35 1.45
CA TRP A 237 1.01 41.74 2.16
C TRP A 237 -0.06 40.67 1.99
N ALA A 238 -0.68 40.24 3.08
CA ALA A 238 -1.60 39.10 3.06
C ALA A 238 -2.82 39.32 3.96
N THR A 239 -3.93 38.70 3.61
CA THR A 239 -5.13 38.58 4.45
C THR A 239 -4.96 37.46 5.49
N ASP A 240 -5.81 37.47 6.51
CA ASP A 240 -5.90 36.41 7.53
C ASP A 240 -6.68 35.17 7.05
N THR A 241 -7.55 35.34 6.06
CA THR A 241 -8.11 34.29 5.20
C THR A 241 -7.13 33.95 4.07
N GLU A 242 -7.12 32.69 3.61
CA GLU A 242 -6.29 32.27 2.47
C GLU A 242 -6.64 33.09 1.23
N ALA A 243 -5.65 33.80 0.70
CA ALA A 243 -5.75 34.49 -0.57
C ALA A 243 -4.72 33.89 -1.53
N ALA A 244 -5.17 33.50 -2.72
CA ALA A 244 -4.26 33.15 -3.79
C ALA A 244 -3.45 34.40 -4.16
N LEU A 245 -2.11 34.29 -4.15
CA LEU A 245 -1.28 35.23 -4.90
C LEU A 245 -1.74 35.25 -6.35
N SER A 246 -1.61 36.42 -6.97
CA SER A 246 -1.60 36.48 -8.42
C SER A 246 -0.39 35.74 -8.98
N ASP A 247 -0.52 35.25 -10.21
CA ASP A 247 0.55 34.59 -10.94
C ASP A 247 1.86 35.40 -10.92
N PHE A 248 2.98 34.72 -10.70
CA PHE A 248 4.29 35.33 -10.82
C PHE A 248 5.22 34.52 -11.73
N SER A 249 6.30 35.16 -12.17
CA SER A 249 7.33 34.49 -12.95
C SER A 249 8.70 34.79 -12.35
N MET A 250 9.61 33.84 -12.52
CA MET A 250 11.02 33.97 -12.16
C MET A 250 11.90 33.76 -13.38
N THR A 251 12.71 34.76 -13.68
CA THR A 251 13.77 34.70 -14.70
C THR A 251 15.11 34.51 -13.99
N PHE A 252 15.81 33.42 -14.31
CA PHE A 252 17.11 33.09 -13.72
C PHE A 252 18.26 33.70 -14.51
N LEU A 253 19.25 34.26 -13.80
CA LEU A 253 20.33 35.06 -14.38
C LEU A 253 21.71 34.51 -13.99
N ASN A 254 22.67 34.50 -14.92
CA ASN A 254 24.10 34.29 -14.64
C ASN A 254 24.86 35.57 -15.02
N ASN A 255 25.47 36.24 -14.05
CA ASN A 255 26.16 37.52 -14.26
C ASN A 255 25.33 38.51 -15.10
N SER A 256 24.06 38.69 -14.73
CA SER A 256 23.07 39.53 -15.41
C SER A 256 22.59 39.05 -16.81
N THR A 257 23.04 37.89 -17.28
CA THR A 257 22.56 37.28 -18.53
C THR A 257 21.41 36.31 -18.23
N GLU A 258 20.31 36.43 -18.96
CA GLU A 258 19.15 35.52 -18.81
C GLU A 258 19.50 34.09 -19.25
N ILE A 259 19.19 33.12 -18.38
CA ILE A 259 19.37 31.69 -18.60
C ILE A 259 18.05 31.06 -19.07
N CYS A 260 17.00 31.23 -18.25
CA CYS A 260 15.67 30.71 -18.48
C CYS A 260 14.63 31.47 -17.64
N THR A 261 13.35 31.34 -18.03
CA THR A 261 12.21 31.88 -17.27
C THR A 261 11.24 30.76 -16.94
N ASN A 262 10.76 30.74 -15.69
CA ASN A 262 9.68 29.90 -15.20
C ASN A 262 8.47 30.78 -14.88
N ASP A 263 7.38 30.56 -15.61
CA ASP A 263 6.12 31.30 -15.53
C ASP A 263 4.95 30.44 -15.04
N ALA A 264 5.23 29.25 -14.51
CA ALA A 264 4.23 28.28 -14.06
C ALA A 264 3.74 28.50 -12.61
N PHE A 265 4.14 29.60 -11.95
CA PHE A 265 3.69 29.90 -10.60
C PHE A 265 2.33 30.58 -10.63
N THR A 266 1.26 29.78 -10.58
CA THR A 266 -0.12 30.24 -10.58
C THR A 266 -0.82 29.80 -9.29
N ASN A 267 -1.76 30.63 -8.79
CA ASN A 267 -2.58 30.35 -7.61
C ASN A 267 -1.83 30.00 -6.30
N ILE A 268 -0.59 30.47 -6.11
CA ILE A 268 0.21 30.16 -4.92
C ILE A 268 -0.46 30.74 -3.66
N PRO A 269 -0.80 29.92 -2.64
CA PRO A 269 -1.49 30.44 -1.46
C PRO A 269 -0.56 31.31 -0.61
N ILE A 270 -0.98 32.52 -0.26
CA ILE A 270 -0.29 33.36 0.72
C ILE A 270 -1.26 33.74 1.83
N ARG A 271 -0.78 33.59 3.06
CA ARG A 271 -1.56 33.89 4.25
C ARG A 271 -0.76 34.68 5.26
N ARG A 272 -1.41 35.63 5.91
CA ARG A 272 -0.81 36.47 6.94
C ARG A 272 -0.30 35.65 8.10
N ASN A 273 0.95 35.89 8.48
CA ASN A 273 1.66 35.22 9.56
C ASN A 273 2.08 33.77 9.26
N TYR A 274 1.96 33.32 8.00
CA TYR A 274 2.39 32.00 7.52
C TYR A 274 3.57 32.13 6.55
N ARG A 275 4.34 31.04 6.40
CA ARG A 275 5.36 30.89 5.36
C ARG A 275 4.84 29.96 4.28
N THR A 276 4.90 30.38 3.02
CA THR A 276 4.60 29.54 1.87
C THR A 276 5.92 29.14 1.22
N ASN A 277 6.22 27.84 1.21
CA ASN A 277 7.42 27.32 0.55
C ASN A 277 7.04 26.79 -0.84
N VAL A 278 7.66 27.34 -1.86
CA VAL A 278 7.59 26.84 -3.24
C VAL A 278 8.95 26.26 -3.55
N SER A 279 9.06 24.94 -3.64
CA SER A 279 10.32 24.29 -4.00
C SER A 279 10.16 23.50 -5.31
N GLY A 280 11.25 23.23 -6.03
CA GLY A 280 11.24 22.24 -7.12
C GLY A 280 12.43 22.26 -8.07
N ASN A 281 12.37 21.50 -9.17
CA ASN A 281 13.38 21.58 -10.24
C ASN A 281 13.07 22.78 -11.14
N LEU A 282 13.38 23.99 -10.66
CA LEU A 282 12.96 25.23 -11.31
C LEU A 282 13.82 25.60 -12.53
N LEU A 283 14.96 24.93 -12.72
CA LEU A 283 15.98 25.28 -13.72
C LEU A 283 16.05 24.27 -14.88
N THR A 284 15.63 23.03 -14.66
CA THR A 284 15.73 21.90 -15.60
C THR A 284 14.39 21.20 -15.80
N LYS A 285 14.07 20.78 -17.04
CA LYS A 285 12.81 20.06 -17.33
C LYS A 285 13.01 18.54 -17.26
N GLN A 286 12.91 17.98 -16.05
CA GLN A 286 12.53 16.61 -15.69
C GLN A 286 12.35 16.56 -14.16
N GLY A 287 11.16 16.17 -13.68
CA GLY A 287 10.68 16.46 -12.31
C GLY A 287 11.11 15.48 -11.22
N THR A 288 11.18 15.98 -9.98
CA THR A 288 10.80 15.41 -8.66
C THR A 288 11.09 16.49 -7.60
N ILE A 289 10.13 16.85 -6.74
CA ILE A 289 10.22 17.91 -5.69
C ILE A 289 9.99 17.30 -4.32
N ASN A 290 10.93 17.46 -3.39
CA ASN A 290 10.73 17.08 -1.99
C ASN A 290 10.48 18.33 -1.14
N VAL A 291 9.38 18.36 -0.37
CA VAL A 291 9.13 19.36 0.69
C VAL A 291 9.56 18.77 2.04
N THR A 292 10.10 19.62 2.90
CA THR A 292 10.42 19.27 4.30
C THR A 292 10.03 20.46 5.17
N ILE A 293 9.28 20.19 6.23
CA ILE A 293 8.77 21.18 7.18
C ILE A 293 9.82 21.41 8.29
N ASP A 294 10.10 22.69 8.59
CA ASP A 294 10.87 23.14 9.76
C ASP A 294 9.98 24.13 10.57
N PRO A 295 9.61 23.82 11.83
CA PRO A 295 8.29 24.18 12.36
C PRO A 295 8.22 25.45 13.25
N GLU A 296 8.46 26.67 12.76
CA GLU A 296 8.09 27.86 13.55
C GLU A 296 7.49 29.05 12.77
N PHE A 297 6.15 28.99 12.54
CA PHE A 297 5.09 30.03 12.61
C PHE A 297 3.71 29.33 12.87
N GLU A 298 2.61 30.03 13.25
CA GLU A 298 1.36 29.42 13.82
C GLU A 298 0.65 28.42 12.88
N GLN A 299 0.21 27.26 13.41
CA GLN A 299 -0.42 26.15 12.67
C GLN A 299 -1.95 26.26 12.48
N PRO A 300 -2.55 25.55 11.49
CA PRO A 300 -1.92 24.70 10.46
C PRO A 300 -1.65 25.43 9.13
N ASP A 301 -0.50 25.11 8.51
CA ASP A 301 -0.02 25.61 7.21
C ASP A 301 -0.77 24.99 6.01
N LEU A 302 -0.73 25.68 4.86
CA LEU A 302 -1.32 25.25 3.58
C LEU A 302 -0.22 24.67 2.66
N ASN A 303 -0.38 23.42 2.22
CA ASN A 303 0.54 22.75 1.28
C ASN A 303 0.00 22.86 -0.16
N ASP A 304 0.81 23.31 -1.11
CA ASP A 304 0.49 23.34 -2.54
C ASP A 304 1.52 22.50 -3.32
N TYR A 305 1.07 21.67 -4.28
CA TYR A 305 1.91 20.78 -5.08
C TYR A 305 2.00 21.32 -6.53
N PRO A 306 2.96 22.23 -6.81
CA PRO A 306 2.98 23.01 -8.05
C PRO A 306 3.24 22.15 -9.30
N GLU A 307 3.99 21.05 -9.21
CA GLU A 307 4.24 20.15 -10.35
C GLU A 307 2.97 19.43 -10.82
N LEU A 308 2.20 18.90 -9.88
CA LEU A 308 0.90 18.29 -10.10
C LEU A 308 -0.07 19.33 -10.70
N ARG A 309 -0.16 20.53 -10.13
CA ARG A 309 -0.98 21.62 -10.71
C ARG A 309 -0.51 22.04 -12.10
N ALA A 310 0.80 22.08 -12.35
CA ALA A 310 1.36 22.40 -13.66
C ALA A 310 1.05 21.31 -14.69
N ALA A 311 1.15 20.03 -14.32
CA ALA A 311 0.78 18.91 -15.18
C ALA A 311 -0.72 18.96 -15.50
N LEU A 312 -1.57 19.20 -14.50
CA LEU A 312 -3.02 19.35 -14.66
C LEU A 312 -3.41 20.51 -15.60
N ALA A 313 -2.76 21.67 -15.46
CA ALA A 313 -3.04 22.87 -16.25
C ALA A 313 -2.48 22.82 -17.67
N ASN A 314 -1.30 22.22 -17.85
CA ASN A 314 -0.56 22.27 -19.12
C ASN A 314 -0.55 20.96 -19.90
N GLY A 315 -0.88 19.84 -19.27
CA GLY A 315 -0.55 18.49 -19.74
C GLY A 315 0.86 18.07 -19.31
N GLY A 316 1.16 16.78 -19.38
CA GLY A 316 2.46 16.20 -19.03
C GLY A 316 2.39 15.11 -17.96
N SER A 317 3.53 14.72 -17.42
CA SER A 317 3.62 13.60 -16.47
C SER A 317 4.22 14.08 -15.14
N VAL A 318 3.69 13.58 -14.03
CA VAL A 318 4.17 13.83 -12.65
C VAL A 318 4.24 12.50 -11.89
N ALA A 319 5.30 12.32 -11.11
CA ALA A 319 5.38 11.27 -10.09
C ALA A 319 5.35 11.93 -8.72
N LEU A 320 4.52 11.43 -7.81
CA LEU A 320 4.45 11.95 -6.45
C LEU A 320 5.74 11.59 -5.68
N SER A 321 6.16 12.49 -4.82
CA SER A 321 7.29 12.31 -3.90
C SER A 321 6.90 12.45 -2.43
N GLU A 322 5.65 12.81 -2.16
CA GLU A 322 5.04 12.91 -0.84
C GLU A 322 3.51 12.90 -0.97
N ASP A 323 2.83 12.71 0.16
CA ASP A 323 1.37 12.72 0.23
C ASP A 323 0.83 14.14 0.00
N VAL A 324 -0.27 14.25 -0.75
CA VAL A 324 -0.89 15.51 -1.16
C VAL A 324 -2.27 15.64 -0.54
N THR A 325 -2.46 16.62 0.35
CA THR A 325 -3.79 17.00 0.83
C THR A 325 -4.30 18.21 0.05
N ILE A 326 -5.49 18.13 -0.53
CA ILE A 326 -6.07 19.21 -1.34
C ILE A 326 -7.32 19.80 -0.71
N SER A 327 -7.51 21.10 -0.92
CA SER A 327 -8.69 21.88 -0.50
C SER A 327 -9.61 22.27 -1.68
N ALA A 328 -9.33 21.76 -2.88
CA ALA A 328 -10.17 21.90 -4.07
C ALA A 328 -9.80 20.82 -5.11
N PRO A 329 -10.74 20.40 -5.98
CA PRO A 329 -10.48 19.37 -6.98
C PRO A 329 -9.23 19.62 -7.84
N LEU A 330 -8.55 18.54 -8.20
CA LEU A 330 -7.50 18.50 -9.21
C LEU A 330 -8.15 18.44 -10.59
N VAL A 331 -8.30 19.60 -11.22
CA VAL A 331 -8.99 19.73 -12.51
C VAL A 331 -8.02 19.49 -13.67
N VAL A 332 -8.32 18.52 -14.53
CA VAL A 332 -7.65 18.33 -15.82
C VAL A 332 -8.44 19.07 -16.90
N GLU A 333 -7.86 20.14 -17.44
CA GLU A 333 -8.50 20.98 -18.45
C GLU A 333 -8.67 20.27 -19.81
N SER A 334 -9.68 20.68 -20.60
CA SER A 334 -9.91 20.15 -21.95
C SER A 334 -8.66 20.28 -22.83
N GLY A 335 -8.42 19.29 -23.68
CA GLY A 335 -7.29 19.24 -24.61
C GLY A 335 -5.96 18.88 -23.96
N LYS A 336 -5.96 18.42 -22.71
CA LYS A 336 -4.76 18.02 -21.96
C LYS A 336 -4.67 16.51 -21.80
N THR A 337 -3.46 15.99 -21.83
CA THR A 337 -3.13 14.62 -21.45
C THR A 337 -2.21 14.69 -20.24
N VAL A 338 -2.60 14.05 -19.15
CA VAL A 338 -1.89 14.07 -17.87
C VAL A 338 -1.60 12.66 -17.42
N GLU A 339 -0.36 12.39 -16.99
CA GLU A 339 0.03 11.14 -16.36
C GLU A 339 0.45 11.40 -14.91
N ILE A 340 -0.14 10.66 -13.97
CA ILE A 340 0.17 10.72 -12.55
C ILE A 340 0.66 9.34 -12.12
N ASP A 341 1.88 9.29 -11.61
CA ASP A 341 2.42 8.14 -10.88
C ASP A 341 2.30 8.43 -9.38
N LEU A 342 1.45 7.68 -8.68
CA LEU A 342 1.25 7.81 -7.24
C LEU A 342 2.52 7.45 -6.46
N ASN A 343 3.40 6.60 -7.01
CA ASN A 343 4.74 6.32 -6.47
C ASN A 343 4.82 6.04 -4.95
N GLY A 344 3.79 5.41 -4.39
CA GLY A 344 3.66 5.07 -2.97
C GLY A 344 3.06 6.17 -2.09
N HIS A 345 2.52 7.25 -2.67
CA HIS A 345 2.02 8.43 -1.96
C HIS A 345 0.52 8.68 -2.17
N ASP A 346 -0.08 9.30 -1.16
CA ASP A 346 -1.51 9.55 -1.11
C ASP A 346 -1.91 10.87 -1.77
N ILE A 347 -3.12 10.96 -2.32
CA ILE A 347 -3.82 12.20 -2.63
C ILE A 347 -5.15 12.20 -1.89
N ILE A 348 -5.30 13.09 -0.93
CA ILE A 348 -6.45 13.16 -0.03
C ILE A 348 -7.17 14.49 -0.21
N ASN A 349 -8.44 14.45 -0.59
CA ASN A 349 -9.32 15.61 -0.52
C ASN A 349 -10.19 15.53 0.73
N THR A 350 -10.06 16.53 1.62
CA THR A 350 -10.83 16.64 2.86
C THR A 350 -11.86 17.78 2.85
N THR A 351 -12.16 18.36 1.69
CA THR A 351 -13.05 19.52 1.63
C THR A 351 -14.45 19.20 2.08
N SER A 352 -15.00 20.12 2.85
CA SER A 352 -16.40 20.11 3.27
C SER A 352 -17.14 21.24 2.58
N LEU A 353 -17.78 20.97 1.44
CA LEU A 353 -18.51 21.99 0.67
C LEU A 353 -20.02 21.82 0.89
N PRO A 354 -20.68 22.68 1.70
CA PRO A 354 -22.12 22.58 1.91
C PRO A 354 -22.90 22.91 0.62
N ASP A 355 -23.97 22.16 0.37
CA ASP A 355 -24.85 22.13 -0.81
C ASP A 355 -25.62 23.43 -1.14
N THR A 356 -25.17 24.58 -0.61
CA THR A 356 -25.83 25.88 -0.81
C THR A 356 -25.41 26.60 -2.10
N ASP A 357 -24.35 26.14 -2.78
CA ASP A 357 -24.01 26.56 -4.15
C ASP A 357 -24.04 25.33 -5.10
N PRO A 358 -25.03 25.24 -6.00
CA PRO A 358 -25.19 24.10 -6.92
C PRO A 358 -24.06 23.96 -7.98
N ARG A 359 -23.00 24.77 -7.88
CA ARG A 359 -21.80 24.69 -8.72
C ARG A 359 -20.62 23.96 -8.07
N TYR A 360 -20.66 23.68 -6.75
CA TYR A 360 -19.49 23.23 -5.99
C TYR A 360 -19.78 22.19 -4.88
N GLY A 361 -20.96 21.55 -4.84
CA GLY A 361 -21.41 20.73 -3.70
C GLY A 361 -20.79 19.33 -3.52
N ASN A 362 -19.57 19.07 -4.00
CA ASN A 362 -18.97 17.72 -3.98
C ASN A 362 -17.49 17.75 -3.56
N THR A 363 -17.04 16.84 -2.70
CA THR A 363 -15.60 16.61 -2.44
C THR A 363 -15.08 15.68 -3.53
N THR A 364 -14.33 16.24 -4.48
CA THR A 364 -13.80 15.49 -5.62
C THR A 364 -12.28 15.55 -5.61
N VAL A 365 -11.59 14.41 -5.70
CA VAL A 365 -10.12 14.43 -5.87
C VAL A 365 -9.77 14.87 -7.28
N PHE A 366 -10.15 14.10 -8.31
CA PHE A 366 -9.91 14.43 -9.72
C PHE A 366 -11.18 14.82 -10.46
N GLU A 367 -11.16 15.97 -11.12
CA GLU A 367 -12.20 16.40 -12.06
C GLU A 367 -11.61 16.45 -13.48
N VAL A 368 -12.10 15.63 -14.39
CA VAL A 368 -11.58 15.50 -15.76
C VAL A 368 -12.66 15.93 -16.74
N LYS A 369 -12.39 16.95 -17.55
CA LYS A 369 -13.43 17.59 -18.37
C LYS A 369 -13.08 17.73 -19.84
N GLY A 370 -14.11 17.86 -20.67
CA GLY A 370 -13.95 18.06 -22.11
C GLY A 370 -13.34 16.83 -22.77
N ASP A 371 -12.38 17.00 -23.68
CA ASP A 371 -11.66 15.93 -24.38
C ASP A 371 -10.32 15.55 -23.70
N ALA A 372 -10.18 15.81 -22.39
CA ALA A 372 -8.96 15.55 -21.64
C ALA A 372 -8.69 14.06 -21.41
N THR A 373 -7.42 13.70 -21.19
CA THR A 373 -6.99 12.35 -20.80
C THR A 373 -6.24 12.38 -19.47
N LEU A 374 -6.61 11.53 -18.52
CA LEU A 374 -5.91 11.32 -17.26
C LEU A 374 -5.47 9.87 -17.12
N ASN A 375 -4.18 9.62 -16.92
CA ASN A 375 -3.61 8.31 -16.64
C ASN A 375 -3.09 8.27 -15.20
N ILE A 376 -3.58 7.36 -14.36
CA ILE A 376 -3.14 7.18 -12.97
C ILE A 376 -2.49 5.81 -12.82
N LYS A 377 -1.28 5.73 -12.26
CA LYS A 377 -0.53 4.49 -12.03
C LYS A 377 0.22 4.53 -10.70
N GLY A 378 0.84 3.42 -10.31
CA GLY A 378 1.63 3.32 -9.09
C GLY A 378 0.79 3.03 -7.85
N ASP A 379 1.44 2.66 -6.76
CA ASP A 379 0.80 2.45 -5.45
C ASP A 379 0.56 3.79 -4.75
N GLY A 380 -0.41 3.85 -3.82
CA GLY A 380 -0.77 5.07 -3.09
C GLY A 380 -2.28 5.25 -3.03
N ASP A 381 -2.79 6.01 -2.06
CA ASP A 381 -4.23 6.13 -1.85
C ASP A 381 -4.81 7.41 -2.44
N VAL A 382 -5.90 7.31 -3.20
CA VAL A 382 -6.67 8.46 -3.71
C VAL A 382 -7.99 8.53 -2.95
N LYS A 383 -8.10 9.47 -2.00
CA LYS A 383 -9.19 9.49 -1.01
C LYS A 383 -10.03 10.76 -1.05
N ALA A 384 -11.36 10.62 -1.12
CA ALA A 384 -12.30 11.72 -0.92
C ALA A 384 -13.02 11.55 0.44
N ILE A 385 -12.63 12.31 1.46
CA ILE A 385 -13.02 12.09 2.87
C ILE A 385 -13.70 13.32 3.47
N GLY A 386 -14.72 13.11 4.29
CA GLY A 386 -15.31 14.17 5.12
C GLY A 386 -14.69 14.22 6.50
N THR A 387 -14.37 15.43 6.99
CA THR A 387 -13.76 15.61 8.32
C THR A 387 -14.76 15.89 9.43
N ASN A 388 -16.03 16.18 9.08
CA ASN A 388 -17.06 16.54 10.05
C ASN A 388 -18.17 15.47 10.14
N LEU A 389 -18.66 15.25 11.36
CA LEU A 389 -19.79 14.34 11.63
C LEU A 389 -21.08 14.87 11.00
N ASN A 390 -21.87 13.99 10.38
CA ASN A 390 -23.16 14.28 9.74
C ASN A 390 -23.12 15.40 8.70
N GLU A 391 -21.98 15.55 8.03
CA GLU A 391 -21.87 16.42 6.88
C GLU A 391 -22.50 15.74 5.66
N ASP A 392 -23.34 16.43 4.88
CA ASP A 392 -23.98 15.90 3.67
C ASP A 392 -23.23 16.34 2.40
N GLY A 393 -23.15 15.51 1.36
CA GLY A 393 -22.50 15.84 0.07
C GLY A 393 -21.83 14.65 -0.63
N TYR A 394 -21.71 14.71 -1.97
CA TYR A 394 -21.09 13.65 -2.76
C TYR A 394 -19.56 13.62 -2.61
N ARG A 395 -18.96 12.42 -2.72
CA ARG A 395 -17.53 12.17 -2.51
C ARG A 395 -16.92 11.30 -3.60
N MET A 396 -16.23 11.92 -4.56
CA MET A 396 -15.64 11.23 -5.72
C MET A 396 -14.11 11.25 -5.67
N ALA A 397 -13.48 10.10 -5.83
CA ALA A 397 -12.05 10.07 -6.15
C ALA A 397 -11.83 10.51 -7.60
N VAL A 398 -12.72 10.13 -8.52
CA VAL A 398 -12.67 10.54 -9.93
C VAL A 398 -14.06 10.94 -10.41
N TYR A 399 -14.17 12.13 -10.98
CA TYR A 399 -15.32 12.59 -11.75
C TYR A 399 -14.89 12.97 -13.17
N ALA A 400 -15.40 12.26 -14.19
CA ALA A 400 -15.10 12.52 -15.59
C ALA A 400 -16.36 12.91 -16.37
N TYR A 401 -16.29 13.95 -17.20
CA TYR A 401 -17.41 14.40 -18.05
C TYR A 401 -16.93 15.04 -19.36
N GLY A 402 -17.85 15.23 -20.31
CA GLY A 402 -17.54 15.63 -21.68
C GLY A 402 -17.17 14.41 -22.52
N ASP A 403 -16.08 14.49 -23.27
CA ASP A 403 -15.48 13.39 -24.06
C ASP A 403 -14.20 12.85 -23.37
N ALA A 404 -14.11 13.01 -22.05
CA ALA A 404 -12.90 12.77 -21.28
C ALA A 404 -12.55 11.27 -21.23
N GLN A 405 -11.26 10.97 -21.15
CA GLN A 405 -10.75 9.61 -20.96
C GLN A 405 -9.95 9.52 -19.66
N VAL A 406 -10.28 8.56 -18.80
CA VAL A 406 -9.49 8.26 -17.60
C VAL A 406 -9.00 6.81 -17.67
N ASN A 407 -7.73 6.57 -17.42
CA ASN A 407 -7.13 5.24 -17.38
C ASN A 407 -6.48 5.02 -16.02
N ILE A 408 -6.95 4.03 -15.26
CA ILE A 408 -6.45 3.71 -13.92
C ILE A 408 -5.70 2.38 -13.99
N TYR A 409 -4.39 2.40 -13.73
CA TYR A 409 -3.50 1.24 -13.78
C TYR A 409 -3.15 0.68 -12.38
N GLY A 410 -3.34 1.46 -11.33
CA GLY A 410 -2.99 1.11 -9.94
C GLY A 410 -3.45 2.20 -8.96
N GLY A 411 -3.20 1.98 -7.67
CA GLY A 411 -3.61 2.86 -6.56
C GLY A 411 -4.82 2.34 -5.79
N ASN A 412 -5.07 2.86 -4.59
CA ASN A 412 -6.23 2.52 -3.77
C ASN A 412 -7.19 3.72 -3.71
N PHE A 413 -8.33 3.60 -4.37
CA PHE A 413 -9.35 4.64 -4.44
C PHE A 413 -10.39 4.41 -3.36
N SER A 414 -10.62 5.42 -2.53
CA SER A 414 -11.67 5.32 -1.52
C SER A 414 -12.41 6.63 -1.28
N ASN A 415 -13.64 6.51 -0.79
CA ASN A 415 -14.40 7.64 -0.29
C ASN A 415 -14.98 7.30 1.09
N ASP A 416 -15.14 8.33 1.93
CA ASP A 416 -15.76 8.16 3.24
C ASP A 416 -16.47 9.42 3.72
N GLN A 417 -17.57 9.21 4.42
CA GLN A 417 -18.36 10.23 5.10
C GLN A 417 -19.13 9.58 6.24
N ASP A 418 -18.92 10.07 7.46
CA ASP A 418 -19.77 9.72 8.60
C ASP A 418 -21.08 10.53 8.55
N TYR A 419 -21.89 10.28 7.51
CA TYR A 419 -23.22 10.83 7.34
C TYR A 419 -24.26 9.72 7.45
N ASN A 420 -25.31 9.98 8.24
CA ASN A 420 -26.42 9.05 8.43
C ASN A 420 -25.94 7.63 8.81
N ASN A 421 -24.87 7.52 9.61
CA ASN A 421 -24.25 6.25 9.99
C ASN A 421 -23.82 5.41 8.76
N HIS A 422 -23.14 6.08 7.82
CA HIS A 422 -22.70 5.54 6.52
C HIS A 422 -23.84 5.02 5.63
N GLN A 423 -25.05 5.58 5.78
CA GLN A 423 -26.23 5.26 4.96
C GLN A 423 -26.51 6.36 3.94
N ALA A 424 -25.66 6.47 2.91
CA ALA A 424 -25.76 7.45 1.84
C ALA A 424 -25.11 6.97 0.54
N GLN A 425 -25.50 7.62 -0.57
CA GLN A 425 -24.85 7.44 -1.86
C GLN A 425 -23.55 8.26 -1.90
N LEU A 426 -22.41 7.58 -2.03
CA LEU A 426 -21.10 8.20 -2.26
C LEU A 426 -20.49 7.64 -3.54
N ASP A 427 -20.63 8.38 -4.64
CA ASP A 427 -20.10 7.96 -5.94
C ASP A 427 -18.57 8.01 -5.94
N LEU A 428 -17.86 6.89 -5.92
CA LEU A 428 -16.39 6.90 -5.88
C LEU A 428 -15.78 7.24 -7.24
N ILE A 429 -16.13 6.46 -8.27
CA ILE A 429 -15.71 6.65 -9.66
C ILE A 429 -16.95 6.97 -10.49
N TYR A 430 -17.04 8.21 -10.97
CA TYR A 430 -18.24 8.74 -11.62
C TYR A 430 -17.96 9.24 -13.03
N ALA A 431 -18.76 8.79 -14.00
CA ALA A 431 -18.67 9.23 -15.40
C ALA A 431 -20.01 9.81 -15.92
N ASP A 432 -19.93 10.93 -16.63
CA ASP A 432 -21.06 11.66 -17.22
C ASP A 432 -20.81 11.97 -18.72
N GLN A 433 -21.88 12.30 -19.44
CA GLN A 433 -21.91 12.69 -20.85
C GLN A 433 -21.36 11.59 -21.78
N ASN A 434 -20.18 11.76 -22.39
CA ASN A 434 -19.54 10.76 -23.25
C ASN A 434 -18.20 10.28 -22.66
N ALA A 435 -17.93 10.55 -21.37
CA ALA A 435 -16.66 10.20 -20.74
C ALA A 435 -16.47 8.68 -20.66
N VAL A 436 -15.22 8.24 -20.80
CA VAL A 436 -14.82 6.83 -20.72
C VAL A 436 -13.76 6.65 -19.66
N ILE A 437 -14.04 5.82 -18.66
CA ILE A 437 -13.08 5.43 -17.62
C ILE A 437 -12.69 3.96 -17.82
N ASN A 438 -11.41 3.67 -17.98
CA ASN A 438 -10.87 2.33 -18.10
C ASN A 438 -10.08 1.97 -16.83
N ILE A 439 -10.41 0.84 -16.21
CA ILE A 439 -9.77 0.35 -15.00
C ILE A 439 -8.99 -0.92 -15.33
N TYR A 440 -7.67 -0.86 -15.24
CA TYR A 440 -6.75 -1.96 -15.50
C TYR A 440 -6.22 -2.62 -14.22
N GLY A 441 -6.25 -1.90 -13.10
CA GLY A 441 -5.77 -2.34 -11.79
C GLY A 441 -6.09 -1.32 -10.70
N GLY A 442 -5.66 -1.62 -9.47
CA GLY A 442 -5.95 -0.82 -8.27
C GLY A 442 -7.04 -1.43 -7.37
N THR A 443 -7.24 -0.83 -6.20
CA THR A 443 -8.26 -1.22 -5.21
C THR A 443 -9.32 -0.14 -5.12
N PHE A 444 -10.61 -0.50 -5.04
CA PHE A 444 -11.72 0.46 -5.03
C PHE A 444 -12.70 0.16 -3.91
N GLU A 445 -12.96 1.15 -3.05
CA GLU A 445 -13.86 1.00 -1.90
C GLU A 445 -14.70 2.26 -1.64
N SER A 446 -16.01 2.10 -1.59
CA SER A 446 -16.91 3.11 -1.02
C SER A 446 -17.22 2.73 0.43
N LYS A 447 -17.04 3.63 1.40
CA LYS A 447 -17.32 3.33 2.82
C LYS A 447 -18.80 3.45 3.18
N SER A 448 -19.60 4.09 2.34
CA SER A 448 -21.05 4.23 2.54
C SER A 448 -21.85 3.50 1.48
N ALA A 449 -23.06 3.08 1.87
CA ALA A 449 -24.03 2.43 0.99
C ALA A 449 -25.43 2.97 1.25
N ASN A 450 -26.33 2.83 0.28
CA ASN A 450 -27.77 3.02 0.49
C ASN A 450 -28.52 1.73 0.10
N ASP A 451 -29.84 1.81 -0.06
CA ASP A 451 -30.68 0.66 -0.45
C ASP A 451 -30.27 0.01 -1.79
N ARG A 452 -29.44 0.67 -2.62
CA ARG A 452 -28.87 0.13 -3.87
C ARG A 452 -27.47 -0.48 -3.70
N GLY A 453 -26.86 -0.38 -2.52
CA GLY A 453 -25.52 -0.89 -2.23
C GLY A 453 -24.45 0.21 -2.23
N TYR A 454 -23.20 -0.23 -2.43
CA TYR A 454 -21.99 0.60 -2.40
C TYR A 454 -21.74 1.24 -3.77
N TRP A 455 -21.63 2.56 -3.81
CA TRP A 455 -21.53 3.34 -5.06
C TRP A 455 -20.08 3.46 -5.56
N VAL A 456 -19.43 2.32 -5.76
CA VAL A 456 -18.02 2.26 -6.20
C VAL A 456 -17.87 2.74 -7.65
N LEU A 457 -18.73 2.24 -8.56
CA LEU A 457 -18.80 2.69 -9.95
C LEU A 457 -20.21 3.21 -10.25
N ASN A 458 -20.30 4.37 -10.89
CA ASN A 458 -21.58 4.99 -11.23
C ASN A 458 -21.50 5.77 -12.57
N LEU A 459 -22.58 5.72 -13.34
CA LEU A 459 -22.78 6.48 -14.56
C LEU A 459 -23.92 7.48 -14.38
N LYS A 460 -23.82 8.63 -15.04
CA LYS A 460 -24.97 9.54 -15.10
C LYS A 460 -26.11 8.89 -15.87
N ASP A 461 -27.28 8.82 -15.23
CA ASP A 461 -28.55 8.43 -15.85
C ASP A 461 -28.78 9.16 -17.19
N GLY A 462 -29.00 8.39 -18.26
CA GLY A 462 -29.28 8.92 -19.60
C GLY A 462 -28.07 9.47 -20.37
N SER A 463 -26.85 9.31 -19.84
CA SER A 463 -25.61 9.64 -20.56
C SER A 463 -25.12 8.51 -21.47
N ASN A 464 -24.16 8.83 -22.36
CA ASN A 464 -23.41 7.87 -23.17
C ASN A 464 -22.11 7.42 -22.48
N ALA A 465 -21.91 7.76 -21.21
CA ALA A 465 -20.67 7.48 -20.49
C ALA A 465 -20.44 5.97 -20.33
N ALA A 466 -19.17 5.59 -20.24
CA ALA A 466 -18.77 4.20 -20.08
C ALA A 466 -17.69 4.04 -19.00
N ILE A 467 -17.81 2.97 -18.22
CA ILE A 467 -16.75 2.46 -17.35
C ILE A 467 -16.44 1.04 -17.82
N ASN A 468 -15.18 0.75 -18.12
CA ASN A 468 -14.71 -0.54 -18.60
C ASN A 468 -13.69 -1.11 -17.60
N VAL A 469 -14.01 -2.25 -17.00
CA VAL A 469 -13.13 -2.91 -16.00
C VAL A 469 -12.42 -4.09 -16.65
N TYR A 470 -11.11 -3.96 -16.76
CA TYR A 470 -10.18 -4.98 -17.26
C TYR A 470 -9.49 -5.74 -16.11
N GLY A 471 -9.25 -5.07 -14.97
CA GLY A 471 -8.64 -5.65 -13.79
C GLY A 471 -8.86 -4.79 -12.54
N GLY A 472 -8.40 -5.28 -11.37
CA GLY A 472 -8.46 -4.57 -10.08
C GLY A 472 -9.31 -5.27 -9.02
N THR A 473 -9.24 -4.77 -7.79
CA THR A 473 -9.94 -5.32 -6.61
C THR A 473 -11.02 -4.35 -6.14
N PHE A 474 -12.22 -4.85 -5.89
CA PHE A 474 -13.40 -4.07 -5.54
C PHE A 474 -13.94 -4.56 -4.20
N VAL A 475 -13.99 -3.67 -3.23
CA VAL A 475 -14.44 -3.97 -1.86
C VAL A 475 -15.92 -3.67 -1.75
N ASN A 476 -16.68 -4.63 -1.23
CA ASN A 476 -18.12 -4.58 -1.04
C ASN A 476 -18.95 -4.36 -2.33
N PHE A 477 -18.34 -4.59 -3.50
CA PHE A 477 -18.91 -4.27 -4.80
C PHE A 477 -18.53 -5.30 -5.86
N ASP A 478 -19.52 -5.92 -6.50
CA ASP A 478 -19.33 -6.80 -7.65
C ASP A 478 -19.45 -5.99 -8.96
N PRO A 479 -18.34 -5.70 -9.66
CA PRO A 479 -18.37 -4.90 -10.89
C PRO A 479 -19.08 -5.61 -12.05
N SER A 480 -19.32 -6.93 -11.97
CA SER A 480 -20.04 -7.67 -13.00
C SER A 480 -21.56 -7.68 -12.81
N ASN A 481 -22.04 -7.26 -11.64
CA ASN A 481 -23.45 -7.30 -11.27
C ASN A 481 -23.83 -6.07 -10.43
N SER A 482 -23.52 -4.88 -10.93
CA SER A 482 -23.71 -3.64 -10.19
C SER A 482 -25.17 -3.22 -10.07
N MET A 483 -25.64 -3.11 -8.83
CA MET A 483 -26.98 -2.63 -8.45
C MET A 483 -27.09 -1.10 -8.40
N THR A 484 -25.98 -0.38 -8.54
CA THR A 484 -25.96 1.11 -8.56
C THR A 484 -26.67 1.65 -9.80
N GLU A 485 -26.61 0.88 -10.89
CA GLU A 485 -27.25 1.15 -12.18
C GLU A 485 -28.65 0.51 -12.29
N ASN A 486 -29.55 1.14 -13.05
CA ASN A 486 -30.87 0.58 -13.34
C ASN A 486 -31.18 0.63 -14.86
N PRO A 487 -31.21 -0.51 -15.55
CA PRO A 487 -31.06 -1.89 -15.04
C PRO A 487 -29.64 -2.19 -14.53
N VAL A 488 -29.52 -3.26 -13.73
CA VAL A 488 -28.24 -3.78 -13.22
C VAL A 488 -27.23 -3.92 -14.35
N LYS A 489 -25.99 -3.47 -14.11
CA LYS A 489 -24.96 -3.35 -15.14
C LYS A 489 -23.74 -4.23 -14.85
N ASN A 490 -23.22 -4.84 -15.91
CA ASN A 490 -21.90 -5.46 -15.92
C ASN A 490 -20.89 -4.44 -16.48
N PHE A 491 -19.93 -4.01 -15.66
CA PHE A 491 -18.85 -3.12 -16.06
C PHE A 491 -17.59 -3.87 -16.54
N VAL A 492 -17.53 -5.19 -16.34
CA VAL A 492 -16.39 -6.02 -16.71
C VAL A 492 -16.41 -6.33 -18.20
N VAL A 493 -15.27 -6.12 -18.85
CA VAL A 493 -15.12 -6.37 -20.28
C VAL A 493 -15.15 -7.87 -20.58
N ALA A 494 -15.52 -8.25 -21.81
CA ALA A 494 -15.65 -9.66 -22.20
C ALA A 494 -14.36 -10.48 -22.12
N THR A 495 -13.19 -9.82 -22.11
CA THR A 495 -11.86 -10.45 -21.98
C THR A 495 -11.39 -10.54 -20.53
N SER A 496 -12.26 -10.32 -19.55
CA SER A 496 -11.95 -10.39 -18.12
C SER A 496 -13.06 -11.13 -17.38
N THR A 497 -12.74 -11.68 -16.20
CA THR A 497 -13.67 -12.41 -15.34
C THR A 497 -13.58 -11.90 -13.91
N THR A 498 -14.72 -11.75 -13.24
CA THR A 498 -14.78 -11.42 -11.81
C THR A 498 -14.72 -12.69 -10.98
N VAL A 499 -13.92 -12.67 -9.90
CA VAL A 499 -13.85 -13.72 -8.89
C VAL A 499 -14.08 -13.09 -7.52
N LYS A 500 -14.95 -13.69 -6.70
CA LYS A 500 -15.05 -13.29 -5.29
C LYS A 500 -13.87 -13.88 -4.53
N VAL A 501 -13.02 -13.01 -3.96
CA VAL A 501 -11.76 -13.40 -3.33
C VAL A 501 -11.82 -13.44 -1.81
N SER A 502 -12.83 -12.80 -1.21
CA SER A 502 -13.02 -12.78 0.24
C SER A 502 -14.50 -12.55 0.58
N GLU A 503 -14.99 -13.18 1.64
CA GLU A 503 -16.30 -12.86 2.25
C GLU A 503 -16.25 -11.58 3.10
N ASP A 504 -15.05 -11.14 3.48
CA ASP A 504 -14.83 -9.91 4.23
C ASP A 504 -14.35 -8.75 3.32
N PRO A 505 -14.77 -7.52 3.62
CA PRO A 505 -15.74 -7.15 4.66
C PRO A 505 -17.18 -7.50 4.27
N GLN A 506 -18.01 -7.82 5.26
CA GLN A 506 -19.46 -7.93 5.09
C GLN A 506 -20.09 -6.58 4.69
N PRO A 507 -21.24 -6.57 3.97
CA PRO A 507 -22.05 -7.73 3.61
C PRO A 507 -21.68 -8.45 2.31
N ASN A 508 -20.88 -7.83 1.43
CA ASN A 508 -20.68 -8.34 0.07
C ASN A 508 -19.31 -9.00 -0.15
N GLY A 509 -18.32 -8.72 0.69
CA GLY A 509 -16.96 -9.23 0.53
C GLY A 509 -16.15 -8.47 -0.53
N SER A 510 -15.04 -9.05 -0.96
CA SER A 510 -14.14 -8.44 -1.96
C SER A 510 -14.10 -9.27 -3.25
N TYR A 511 -14.05 -8.56 -4.38
CA TYR A 511 -14.04 -9.13 -5.72
C TYR A 511 -12.80 -8.70 -6.48
N GLU A 512 -12.18 -9.59 -7.23
CA GLU A 512 -11.06 -9.28 -8.12
C GLU A 512 -11.49 -9.53 -9.57
N VAL A 513 -11.18 -8.57 -10.45
CA VAL A 513 -11.34 -8.76 -11.89
C VAL A 513 -9.99 -9.17 -12.47
N VAL A 514 -9.98 -10.31 -13.16
CA VAL A 514 -8.79 -10.92 -13.74
C VAL A 514 -8.89 -10.91 -15.26
N PRO A 515 -7.91 -10.36 -15.99
CA PRO A 515 -7.89 -10.41 -17.45
C PRO A 515 -7.61 -11.82 -17.98
N GLU A 516 -7.98 -12.07 -19.23
CA GLU A 516 -7.70 -13.34 -19.93
C GLU A 516 -6.21 -13.71 -19.85
N GLY A 517 -5.93 -14.95 -19.41
CA GLY A 517 -4.58 -15.44 -19.18
C GLY A 517 -3.94 -15.01 -17.85
N GLY A 518 -4.62 -14.19 -17.05
CA GLY A 518 -4.23 -13.85 -15.68
C GLY A 518 -4.66 -14.89 -14.64
N VAL A 519 -4.21 -14.69 -13.40
CA VAL A 519 -4.62 -15.47 -12.22
C VAL A 519 -4.98 -14.53 -11.08
N VAL A 520 -5.87 -14.97 -10.20
CA VAL A 520 -6.25 -14.25 -8.97
C VAL A 520 -5.00 -13.99 -8.12
N SER A 521 -4.91 -12.77 -7.57
CA SER A 521 -3.75 -12.29 -6.83
C SER A 521 -3.58 -12.92 -5.43
N VAL A 522 -4.65 -13.46 -4.85
CA VAL A 522 -4.68 -14.07 -3.51
C VAL A 522 -5.20 -15.51 -3.54
N PRO A 523 -4.83 -16.37 -2.57
CA PRO A 523 -5.45 -17.68 -2.41
C PRO A 523 -6.95 -17.57 -2.14
N ILE A 524 -7.75 -18.44 -2.75
CA ILE A 524 -9.19 -18.54 -2.48
C ILE A 524 -9.40 -19.44 -1.26
N GLU A 525 -9.93 -18.87 -0.19
CA GLU A 525 -10.34 -19.66 0.98
C GLU A 525 -11.64 -20.42 0.68
N VAL A 526 -11.65 -21.73 0.92
CA VAL A 526 -12.81 -22.60 0.74
C VAL A 526 -13.16 -23.31 2.04
N ASN A 527 -14.45 -23.39 2.32
CA ASN A 527 -14.99 -23.88 3.60
C ASN A 527 -16.06 -24.97 3.43
N ASP A 528 -16.41 -25.33 2.19
CA ASP A 528 -17.40 -26.36 1.87
C ASP A 528 -17.15 -26.96 0.47
N ALA A 529 -17.95 -27.96 0.13
CA ALA A 529 -17.79 -28.69 -1.14
C ALA A 529 -18.05 -27.83 -2.37
N GLU A 530 -19.00 -26.89 -2.31
CA GLU A 530 -19.36 -26.06 -3.46
C GLU A 530 -18.26 -25.03 -3.76
N SER A 531 -17.76 -24.35 -2.73
CA SER A 531 -16.65 -23.39 -2.86
C SER A 531 -15.38 -24.04 -3.39
N LEU A 532 -15.06 -25.28 -2.96
CA LEU A 532 -13.92 -26.02 -3.51
C LEU A 532 -14.12 -26.40 -4.99
N ILE A 533 -15.31 -26.86 -5.39
CA ILE A 533 -15.58 -27.21 -6.80
C ILE A 533 -15.52 -25.97 -7.70
N GLU A 534 -16.07 -24.85 -7.24
CA GLU A 534 -15.99 -23.58 -7.95
C GLU A 534 -14.52 -23.16 -8.15
N ALA A 535 -13.71 -23.24 -7.08
CA ALA A 535 -12.28 -22.91 -7.15
C ALA A 535 -11.47 -23.87 -8.06
N LEU A 536 -11.79 -25.17 -8.04
CA LEU A 536 -11.13 -26.16 -8.90
C LEU A 536 -11.46 -25.93 -10.38
N SER A 537 -12.73 -25.65 -10.70
CA SER A 537 -13.20 -25.44 -12.08
C SER A 537 -12.84 -24.07 -12.66
N ASN A 538 -12.57 -23.08 -11.82
CA ASN A 538 -12.22 -21.73 -12.28
C ASN A 538 -10.77 -21.66 -12.82
N PRO A 539 -10.56 -21.35 -14.12
CA PRO A 539 -9.23 -21.36 -14.73
C PRO A 539 -8.28 -20.27 -14.21
N VAL A 540 -8.81 -19.18 -13.64
CA VAL A 540 -7.96 -18.09 -13.11
C VAL A 540 -7.60 -18.29 -11.63
N VAL A 541 -8.17 -19.29 -10.95
CA VAL A 541 -7.85 -19.61 -9.55
C VAL A 541 -6.70 -20.62 -9.52
N ALA A 542 -5.48 -20.17 -9.21
CA ALA A 542 -4.32 -21.06 -9.12
C ALA A 542 -4.07 -21.61 -7.71
N ASN A 543 -4.41 -20.82 -6.68
CA ASN A 543 -4.11 -21.12 -5.28
C ASN A 543 -5.40 -21.24 -4.46
N ILE A 544 -5.55 -22.32 -3.71
CA ILE A 544 -6.73 -22.65 -2.90
C ILE A 544 -6.27 -22.92 -1.47
N GLU A 545 -6.96 -22.34 -0.50
CA GLU A 545 -6.75 -22.57 0.94
C GLU A 545 -7.97 -23.28 1.53
N VAL A 546 -7.79 -24.52 1.97
CA VAL A 546 -8.87 -25.32 2.55
C VAL A 546 -8.90 -25.10 4.06
N ALA A 547 -9.81 -24.23 4.48
CA ALA A 547 -9.86 -23.72 5.86
C ALA A 547 -10.65 -24.60 6.84
N SER A 548 -11.55 -25.44 6.33
CA SER A 548 -12.38 -26.35 7.12
C SER A 548 -12.44 -27.74 6.47
N SER A 549 -12.86 -28.76 7.23
CA SER A 549 -13.04 -30.10 6.66
C SER A 549 -14.19 -30.13 5.67
N ILE A 550 -13.94 -30.70 4.48
CA ILE A 550 -14.87 -30.72 3.35
C ILE A 550 -15.21 -32.16 2.99
N ASP A 551 -16.49 -32.45 2.81
CA ASP A 551 -16.98 -33.73 2.32
C ASP A 551 -17.34 -33.65 0.83
N LEU A 552 -16.58 -34.37 0.01
CA LEU A 552 -16.74 -34.50 -1.43
C LEU A 552 -17.30 -35.88 -1.82
N SER A 553 -17.79 -36.68 -0.87
CA SER A 553 -18.17 -38.07 -1.13
C SER A 553 -19.28 -38.25 -2.14
N GLU A 554 -20.20 -37.28 -2.26
CA GLU A 554 -21.32 -37.28 -3.21
C GLU A 554 -20.99 -36.64 -4.57
N LYS A 555 -19.77 -36.09 -4.72
CA LYS A 555 -19.37 -35.36 -5.93
C LYS A 555 -18.88 -36.30 -7.03
N SER A 556 -19.17 -35.96 -8.27
CA SER A 556 -18.75 -36.74 -9.44
C SER A 556 -17.25 -36.62 -9.70
N ALA A 557 -16.68 -37.56 -10.45
CA ALA A 557 -15.27 -37.47 -10.83
C ALA A 557 -15.03 -36.29 -11.79
N GLU A 558 -16.02 -35.96 -12.62
CA GLU A 558 -16.01 -34.83 -13.54
C GLU A 558 -15.91 -33.49 -12.78
N GLU A 559 -16.64 -33.31 -11.69
CA GLU A 559 -16.56 -32.10 -10.84
C GLU A 559 -15.20 -31.94 -10.13
N LEU A 560 -14.47 -33.04 -9.96
CA LEU A 560 -13.15 -33.06 -9.29
C LEU A 560 -11.98 -33.13 -10.28
N THR A 561 -12.28 -32.97 -11.58
CA THR A 561 -11.27 -32.89 -12.64
C THR A 561 -11.02 -31.44 -13.00
N PHE A 562 -9.75 -31.04 -13.05
CA PHE A 562 -9.36 -29.67 -13.36
C PHE A 562 -8.20 -29.61 -14.37
N GLU A 563 -8.33 -28.68 -15.32
CA GLU A 563 -7.41 -28.55 -16.45
C GLU A 563 -6.15 -27.75 -16.11
N GLU A 564 -6.28 -26.73 -15.28
CA GLU A 564 -5.16 -25.85 -14.93
C GLU A 564 -4.39 -26.34 -13.71
N TYR A 565 -3.13 -25.96 -13.60
CA TYR A 565 -2.32 -26.29 -12.42
C TYR A 565 -2.92 -25.68 -11.16
N LYS A 566 -3.03 -26.47 -10.09
CA LYS A 566 -3.56 -26.00 -8.79
C LYS A 566 -2.55 -26.21 -7.67
N THR A 567 -2.46 -25.23 -6.79
CA THR A 567 -1.86 -25.35 -5.46
C THR A 567 -2.99 -25.37 -4.44
N ILE A 568 -3.06 -26.43 -3.63
CA ILE A 568 -4.08 -26.60 -2.59
C ILE A 568 -3.36 -26.73 -1.24
N ASP A 569 -3.50 -25.72 -0.40
CA ASP A 569 -3.02 -25.75 0.98
C ASP A 569 -4.13 -26.27 1.90
N ILE A 570 -3.86 -27.37 2.60
CA ILE A 570 -4.83 -27.98 3.52
C ILE A 570 -4.36 -27.73 4.95
N LYS A 571 -5.12 -26.93 5.70
CA LYS A 571 -4.75 -26.54 7.07
C LYS A 571 -4.56 -27.75 7.99
N GLU A 572 -3.71 -27.57 9.01
CA GLU A 572 -3.48 -28.60 10.03
C GLU A 572 -4.80 -29.00 10.72
N GLY A 573 -5.06 -30.31 10.79
CA GLY A 573 -6.30 -30.85 11.37
C GLY A 573 -7.53 -30.83 10.46
N VAL A 574 -7.43 -30.25 9.26
CA VAL A 574 -8.50 -30.24 8.25
C VAL A 574 -8.43 -31.49 7.38
N THR A 575 -9.60 -32.04 7.00
CA THR A 575 -9.71 -33.23 6.14
C THR A 575 -10.59 -32.96 4.92
N ILE A 576 -10.09 -33.32 3.73
CA ILE A 576 -10.90 -33.47 2.51
C ILE A 576 -11.31 -34.94 2.41
N ARG A 577 -12.60 -35.21 2.51
CA ARG A 577 -13.17 -36.56 2.44
C ARG A 577 -13.64 -36.84 1.01
N LEU A 578 -13.00 -37.79 0.35
CA LEU A 578 -13.41 -38.28 -0.98
C LEU A 578 -14.35 -39.49 -0.84
N GLY A 579 -15.12 -39.72 -1.89
CA GLY A 579 -16.04 -40.84 -2.00
C GLY A 579 -15.36 -42.13 -2.43
N GLN A 580 -16.16 -43.19 -2.58
CA GLN A 580 -15.64 -44.48 -3.04
C GLN A 580 -15.29 -44.49 -4.53
N THR A 581 -15.95 -43.63 -5.31
CA THR A 581 -15.90 -43.62 -6.79
C THR A 581 -15.39 -42.32 -7.39
N ASN A 582 -14.75 -41.46 -6.61
CA ASN A 582 -14.20 -40.19 -7.09
C ASN A 582 -12.76 -40.00 -6.61
N CYS A 583 -12.05 -39.08 -7.27
CA CYS A 583 -10.68 -38.69 -6.95
C CYS A 583 -10.44 -37.29 -7.51
N LEU A 584 -9.43 -36.59 -6.96
CA LEU A 584 -8.92 -35.37 -7.58
C LEU A 584 -8.15 -35.74 -8.84
N THR A 585 -8.51 -35.16 -9.98
CA THR A 585 -7.83 -35.41 -11.26
C THR A 585 -7.24 -34.12 -11.80
N ALA A 586 -5.91 -34.05 -11.84
CA ALA A 586 -5.15 -32.92 -12.33
C ALA A 586 -4.59 -33.19 -13.73
N GLU A 587 -4.98 -32.41 -14.73
CA GLU A 587 -4.50 -32.59 -16.10
C GLU A 587 -3.11 -31.97 -16.34
N LYS A 588 -2.84 -30.77 -15.77
CA LYS A 588 -1.57 -30.03 -15.93
C LYS A 588 -0.68 -29.98 -14.67
N GLY A 589 -1.11 -30.59 -13.58
CA GLY A 589 -0.31 -30.72 -12.35
C GLY A 589 -1.01 -30.23 -11.08
N LEU A 590 -0.43 -30.59 -9.94
CA LEU A 590 -0.99 -30.37 -8.62
C LEU A 590 0.13 -30.20 -7.58
N THR A 591 0.04 -29.16 -6.78
CA THR A 591 0.73 -29.06 -5.49
C THR A 591 -0.26 -29.22 -4.34
N LEU A 592 0.05 -30.11 -3.39
CA LEU A 592 -0.59 -30.17 -2.08
C LEU A 592 0.41 -29.75 -1.00
N THR A 593 0.04 -28.75 -0.20
CA THR A 593 0.81 -28.28 0.96
C THR A 593 -0.04 -28.28 2.24
N GLY A 594 0.61 -27.90 3.34
CA GLY A 594 0.00 -27.83 4.65
C GLY A 594 0.23 -29.11 5.44
N LYS A 595 -0.65 -29.37 6.41
CA LYS A 595 -0.58 -30.55 7.28
C LYS A 595 -1.94 -31.24 7.45
N GLY A 596 -2.88 -30.92 6.55
CA GLY A 596 -4.18 -31.54 6.49
C GLY A 596 -4.14 -32.95 5.92
N THR A 597 -5.32 -33.53 5.76
CA THR A 597 -5.51 -34.92 5.32
C THR A 597 -6.43 -34.99 4.10
N ILE A 598 -6.14 -35.88 3.14
CA ILE A 598 -7.11 -36.37 2.16
C ILE A 598 -7.40 -37.84 2.45
N ASP A 599 -8.68 -38.19 2.59
CA ASP A 599 -9.12 -39.51 3.05
C ASP A 599 -10.31 -40.03 2.23
N ASN A 600 -10.26 -41.28 1.77
CA ASN A 600 -11.41 -41.95 1.13
C ASN A 600 -11.80 -43.30 1.75
N THR A 601 -11.41 -43.54 3.01
CA THR A 601 -11.79 -44.74 3.77
C THR A 601 -13.30 -44.96 3.72
N SER A 602 -13.74 -46.22 3.64
CA SER A 602 -15.16 -46.55 3.75
C SER A 602 -15.37 -47.62 4.82
N GLU A 603 -16.54 -47.61 5.44
CA GLU A 603 -16.96 -48.73 6.29
C GLU A 603 -17.24 -49.99 5.47
N ASP A 604 -17.80 -49.80 4.27
CA ASP A 604 -18.15 -50.85 3.34
C ASP A 604 -17.76 -50.44 1.91
N ASN A 605 -17.16 -51.37 1.17
CA ASN A 605 -16.76 -51.21 -0.23
C ASN A 605 -17.46 -52.25 -1.14
N SER A 606 -18.49 -52.96 -0.65
CA SER A 606 -19.17 -54.03 -1.39
C SER A 606 -19.73 -53.57 -2.73
N ASP A 607 -20.16 -52.31 -2.81
CA ASP A 607 -20.86 -51.74 -3.96
C ASP A 607 -19.93 -51.44 -5.14
N LEU A 608 -18.61 -51.35 -4.91
CA LEU A 608 -17.61 -51.17 -5.96
C LEU A 608 -17.47 -52.42 -6.85
N GLY A 609 -17.85 -53.59 -6.32
CA GLY A 609 -17.62 -54.87 -6.98
C GLY A 609 -16.14 -55.17 -7.24
N ASN A 610 -15.88 -56.16 -8.10
CA ASN A 610 -14.53 -56.43 -8.59
C ASN A 610 -14.27 -55.50 -9.78
N GLY A 611 -13.21 -54.68 -9.75
CA GLY A 611 -12.86 -53.87 -10.93
C GLY A 611 -12.42 -52.44 -10.67
N TYR A 612 -12.81 -51.87 -9.53
CA TYR A 612 -12.76 -50.41 -9.38
C TYR A 612 -11.43 -49.91 -8.79
N GLN A 613 -10.82 -48.90 -9.41
CA GLN A 613 -9.59 -48.26 -8.93
C GLN A 613 -9.86 -47.17 -7.88
N LYS A 614 -9.94 -47.55 -6.61
CA LYS A 614 -10.16 -46.57 -5.54
C LYS A 614 -8.90 -45.76 -5.27
N SER A 615 -8.86 -44.50 -5.71
CA SER A 615 -7.69 -43.62 -5.62
C SER A 615 -8.00 -42.28 -4.97
N LEU A 616 -6.98 -41.55 -4.50
CA LEU A 616 -7.18 -40.16 -4.03
C LEU A 616 -6.86 -39.15 -5.13
N ILE A 617 -5.74 -39.32 -5.82
CA ILE A 617 -5.18 -38.33 -6.73
C ILE A 617 -4.74 -39.00 -8.03
N HIS A 618 -5.19 -38.47 -9.16
CA HIS A 618 -4.70 -38.78 -10.50
C HIS A 618 -4.01 -37.55 -11.08
N VAL A 619 -2.75 -37.69 -11.48
CA VAL A 619 -2.02 -36.64 -12.20
C VAL A 619 -1.74 -37.12 -13.61
N LYS A 620 -2.34 -36.47 -14.61
CA LYS A 620 -2.20 -36.85 -16.02
C LYS A 620 -1.01 -36.19 -16.70
N GLY A 621 -0.48 -35.09 -16.17
CA GLY A 621 0.70 -34.42 -16.70
C GLY A 621 1.19 -33.29 -15.78
N GLY A 622 2.35 -32.71 -16.12
CA GLY A 622 2.96 -31.64 -15.35
C GLY A 622 3.62 -32.11 -14.05
N GLU A 623 3.67 -31.24 -13.04
CA GLU A 623 4.31 -31.53 -11.75
C GLU A 623 3.28 -32.02 -10.72
N CYS A 624 3.67 -33.01 -9.92
CA CYS A 624 2.95 -33.45 -8.72
C CYS A 624 3.84 -33.22 -7.50
N ILE A 625 3.50 -32.23 -6.68
CA ILE A 625 4.25 -31.89 -5.47
C ILE A 625 3.37 -32.14 -4.25
N ILE A 626 3.88 -32.93 -3.31
CA ILE A 626 3.20 -33.26 -2.06
C ILE A 626 4.16 -32.89 -0.92
N ASP A 627 3.80 -31.91 -0.10
CA ASP A 627 4.62 -31.42 1.01
C ASP A 627 3.83 -31.38 2.33
N GLY A 628 4.21 -32.20 3.30
CA GLY A 628 3.66 -32.13 4.67
C GLY A 628 2.28 -32.76 4.88
N VAL A 629 1.53 -33.05 3.82
CA VAL A 629 0.16 -33.58 3.91
C VAL A 629 0.09 -35.08 4.25
N THR A 630 -1.04 -35.50 4.83
CA THR A 630 -1.37 -36.91 5.04
C THR A 630 -2.36 -37.40 3.98
N LEU A 631 -2.07 -38.53 3.34
CA LEU A 631 -2.98 -39.17 2.38
C LEU A 631 -3.39 -40.54 2.92
N VAL A 632 -4.69 -40.77 3.06
CA VAL A 632 -5.27 -42.03 3.55
C VAL A 632 -6.18 -42.61 2.49
N ASN A 633 -5.58 -43.34 1.56
CA ASN A 633 -6.33 -44.14 0.61
C ASN A 633 -6.77 -45.42 1.31
N ASP A 634 -8.05 -45.79 1.19
CA ASP A 634 -8.72 -46.79 2.01
C ASP A 634 -7.85 -48.03 2.29
N PRO A 635 -7.32 -48.20 3.52
CA PRO A 635 -6.42 -49.30 3.85
C PRO A 635 -7.09 -50.69 3.83
N LYS A 636 -8.41 -50.77 3.63
CA LYS A 636 -9.17 -52.02 3.56
C LYS A 636 -9.62 -52.38 2.16
N TYR A 637 -9.26 -51.58 1.15
CA TYR A 637 -9.64 -51.84 -0.23
C TYR A 637 -8.41 -52.15 -1.10
N HIS A 638 -8.41 -53.35 -1.67
CA HIS A 638 -7.25 -53.92 -2.36
C HIS A 638 -7.63 -54.29 -3.79
N TRP A 639 -7.17 -53.51 -4.77
CA TRP A 639 -7.47 -53.72 -6.18
C TRP A 639 -6.28 -53.39 -7.09
N HIS A 640 -5.82 -54.40 -7.85
CA HIS A 640 -4.77 -54.33 -8.84
C HIS A 640 -5.28 -54.84 -10.21
N GLY A 641 -5.66 -53.94 -11.10
CA GLY A 641 -6.14 -54.30 -12.44
C GLY A 641 -5.01 -54.57 -13.43
N SER A 642 -5.38 -55.01 -14.64
CA SER A 642 -4.42 -55.17 -15.75
C SER A 642 -3.94 -53.84 -16.33
N SER A 643 -4.75 -52.79 -16.18
CA SER A 643 -4.54 -51.49 -16.83
C SER A 643 -4.64 -50.30 -15.87
N TYR A 644 -5.38 -50.44 -14.77
CA TYR A 644 -5.59 -49.40 -13.76
C TYR A 644 -5.61 -50.02 -12.35
N ASN A 645 -5.01 -49.30 -11.41
CA ASN A 645 -4.76 -49.76 -10.04
C ASN A 645 -5.30 -48.75 -9.04
N SER A 646 -5.74 -49.23 -7.87
CA SER A 646 -5.98 -48.35 -6.73
C SER A 646 -4.65 -47.75 -6.26
N ALA A 647 -4.62 -46.46 -5.98
CA ALA A 647 -3.44 -45.82 -5.40
C ALA A 647 -3.81 -44.56 -4.61
N ALA A 648 -3.04 -44.19 -3.59
CA ALA A 648 -3.13 -42.84 -3.05
C ALA A 648 -2.76 -41.81 -4.13
N ILE A 649 -1.64 -42.01 -4.82
CA ILE A 649 -1.24 -41.19 -5.96
C ILE A 649 -1.01 -42.09 -7.18
N ALA A 650 -1.74 -41.81 -8.26
CA ALA A 650 -1.48 -42.38 -9.58
C ALA A 650 -1.03 -41.27 -10.53
N TYR A 651 0.13 -41.44 -11.15
CA TYR A 651 0.66 -40.48 -12.14
C TYR A 651 0.85 -41.14 -13.50
N TRP A 652 0.58 -40.39 -14.57
CA TRP A 652 0.74 -40.79 -15.97
C TRP A 652 1.76 -39.92 -16.68
N ASN A 653 2.21 -40.41 -17.84
CA ASN A 653 3.07 -39.69 -18.78
C ASN A 653 4.46 -39.36 -18.19
N ASP A 654 5.06 -38.27 -18.63
CA ASP A 654 6.35 -37.73 -18.22
C ASP A 654 6.25 -36.80 -17.00
N ALA A 655 5.25 -37.00 -16.12
CA ALA A 655 5.02 -36.18 -14.95
C ALA A 655 6.16 -36.28 -13.92
N ASP A 656 6.59 -35.12 -13.40
CA ASP A 656 7.58 -35.03 -12.33
C ASP A 656 6.87 -35.16 -10.97
N VAL A 657 7.37 -36.04 -10.11
CA VAL A 657 6.75 -36.34 -8.81
C VAL A 657 7.71 -36.02 -7.68
N THR A 658 7.35 -35.06 -6.84
CA THR A 658 8.10 -34.70 -5.63
C THR A 658 7.23 -34.91 -4.40
N ILE A 659 7.62 -35.83 -3.52
CA ILE A 659 6.92 -36.08 -2.25
C ILE A 659 7.91 -35.86 -1.12
N LYS A 660 7.60 -34.93 -0.21
CA LYS A 660 8.44 -34.61 0.92
C LYS A 660 7.64 -34.38 2.21
N ASN A 661 8.21 -34.78 3.35
CA ASN A 661 7.59 -34.62 4.67
C ASN A 661 6.17 -35.20 4.79
N ALA A 662 5.79 -36.14 3.91
CA ALA A 662 4.41 -36.58 3.78
C ALA A 662 4.19 -37.93 4.48
N ARG A 663 2.92 -38.22 4.80
CA ARG A 663 2.51 -39.51 5.33
C ARG A 663 1.42 -40.13 4.46
N ILE A 664 1.74 -41.22 3.78
CA ILE A 664 0.82 -41.85 2.82
C ILE A 664 0.52 -43.28 3.24
N ILE A 665 -0.76 -43.59 3.47
CA ILE A 665 -1.26 -44.96 3.63
C ILE A 665 -2.16 -45.28 2.43
N SER A 666 -2.03 -46.49 1.89
CA SER A 666 -2.95 -47.02 0.89
C SER A 666 -3.30 -48.47 1.15
N GLY A 667 -4.52 -48.85 0.78
CA GLY A 667 -4.91 -50.26 0.64
C GLY A 667 -4.10 -50.98 -0.44
N GLU A 668 -3.61 -50.27 -1.46
CA GLU A 668 -2.89 -50.86 -2.59
C GLU A 668 -1.53 -50.15 -2.80
N PHE A 669 -1.43 -49.22 -3.74
CA PHE A 669 -0.21 -48.46 -3.98
C PHE A 669 -0.25 -47.10 -3.26
N THR A 670 0.76 -46.79 -2.47
CA THR A 670 0.97 -45.42 -1.98
C THR A 670 1.31 -44.48 -3.15
N VAL A 671 2.16 -44.95 -4.07
CA VAL A 671 2.55 -44.21 -5.29
C VAL A 671 2.63 -45.20 -6.45
N CYS A 672 1.89 -44.93 -7.52
CA CYS A 672 1.80 -45.81 -8.68
C CYS A 672 2.02 -45.03 -9.98
N GLY A 673 3.15 -45.28 -10.65
CA GLY A 673 3.32 -44.85 -12.03
C GLY A 673 2.48 -45.71 -12.97
N MET A 674 1.89 -45.07 -13.96
CA MET A 674 0.96 -45.68 -14.92
C MET A 674 1.47 -45.48 -16.35
N GLY A 675 1.17 -46.43 -17.24
CA GLY A 675 1.60 -46.37 -18.64
C GLY A 675 3.08 -46.71 -18.82
N ARG A 676 3.45 -47.99 -18.70
CA ARG A 676 4.84 -48.51 -18.70
C ARG A 676 5.72 -48.07 -19.90
N ASP A 677 5.10 -47.63 -21.00
CA ASP A 677 5.79 -47.24 -22.23
C ASP A 677 6.35 -45.80 -22.20
N VAL A 678 5.97 -44.98 -21.20
CA VAL A 678 6.38 -43.58 -21.05
C VAL A 678 6.99 -43.38 -19.68
N ALA A 679 8.32 -43.37 -19.60
CA ALA A 679 9.08 -43.26 -18.34
C ALA A 679 10.07 -42.08 -18.39
N ASN A 680 9.56 -40.87 -18.58
CA ASN A 680 10.37 -39.68 -18.77
C ASN A 680 10.43 -38.76 -17.53
N GLY A 681 9.44 -38.80 -16.65
CA GLY A 681 9.39 -37.93 -15.45
C GLY A 681 10.48 -38.26 -14.43
N GLU A 682 10.86 -37.27 -13.63
CA GLU A 682 11.74 -37.41 -12.47
C GLU A 682 10.94 -37.61 -11.19
N ILE A 683 11.37 -38.57 -10.37
CA ILE A 683 10.71 -38.90 -9.10
C ILE A 683 11.67 -38.62 -7.95
N SER A 684 11.24 -37.81 -7.00
CA SER A 684 11.98 -37.44 -5.80
C SER A 684 11.12 -37.69 -4.55
N LEU A 685 11.55 -38.60 -3.70
CA LEU A 685 10.89 -38.94 -2.43
C LEU A 685 11.83 -38.61 -1.29
N VAL A 686 11.42 -37.77 -0.34
CA VAL A 686 12.30 -37.23 0.72
C VAL A 686 11.60 -37.26 2.07
N ASP A 687 12.24 -37.75 3.13
CA ASP A 687 11.79 -37.60 4.53
C ASP A 687 10.30 -37.93 4.76
N SER A 688 9.78 -38.96 4.07
CA SER A 688 8.36 -39.30 4.01
C SER A 688 8.09 -40.73 4.46
N TYR A 689 6.88 -40.98 4.95
CA TYR A 689 6.41 -42.31 5.37
C TYR A 689 5.37 -42.86 4.40
N PHE A 690 5.55 -44.11 3.97
CA PHE A 690 4.67 -44.81 3.06
C PHE A 690 4.30 -46.18 3.63
N GLU A 691 3.00 -46.47 3.69
CA GLU A 691 2.49 -47.78 4.14
C GLU A 691 1.45 -48.33 3.18
N SER A 692 1.68 -49.56 2.71
CA SER A 692 0.65 -50.35 2.02
C SER A 692 0.22 -51.53 2.87
N THR A 693 -1.09 -51.69 3.00
CA THR A 693 -1.72 -52.82 3.67
C THR A 693 -2.01 -53.99 2.73
N SER A 694 -1.66 -53.89 1.44
CA SER A 694 -1.99 -54.91 0.44
C SER A 694 -1.32 -56.25 0.67
N SER A 695 -2.12 -57.32 0.55
CA SER A 695 -1.68 -58.69 0.38
C SER A 695 -2.56 -59.46 -0.62
N ASN A 696 -1.95 -60.43 -1.30
CA ASN A 696 -2.69 -61.42 -2.07
C ASN A 696 -3.64 -62.26 -1.21
N LYS A 697 -3.49 -62.23 0.12
CA LYS A 697 -4.39 -62.90 1.05
C LYS A 697 -5.70 -62.15 1.26
N ASP A 698 -5.77 -60.88 0.90
CA ASP A 698 -6.97 -60.07 1.10
C ASP A 698 -8.06 -60.38 0.06
N ASN A 699 -7.65 -60.66 -1.19
CA ASN A 699 -8.58 -60.96 -2.29
C ASN A 699 -8.26 -62.24 -3.08
N GLY A 700 -7.12 -62.90 -2.81
CA GLY A 700 -6.72 -64.15 -3.45
C GLY A 700 -6.20 -64.03 -4.89
N VAL A 701 -6.19 -62.82 -5.46
CA VAL A 701 -6.01 -62.59 -6.91
C VAL A 701 -4.88 -61.59 -7.18
N HIS A 702 -4.74 -60.57 -6.35
CA HIS A 702 -3.94 -59.39 -6.66
C HIS A 702 -2.65 -59.35 -5.86
N TRP A 703 -1.57 -58.95 -6.51
CA TRP A 703 -0.24 -58.86 -5.94
C TRP A 703 0.30 -57.46 -6.13
N ALA A 704 0.70 -56.77 -5.06
CA ALA A 704 1.21 -55.41 -5.14
C ALA A 704 2.32 -55.14 -4.13
N TYR A 705 3.15 -54.17 -4.52
CA TYR A 705 4.13 -53.52 -3.68
C TYR A 705 3.53 -52.21 -3.19
N ALA A 706 4.03 -51.67 -2.09
CA ALA A 706 3.58 -50.37 -1.59
C ALA A 706 3.82 -49.25 -2.60
N MET A 707 4.82 -49.39 -3.46
CA MET A 707 5.12 -48.44 -4.53
C MET A 707 5.46 -49.15 -5.83
N ARG A 708 5.03 -48.55 -6.93
CA ARG A 708 5.48 -48.90 -8.28
C ARG A 708 5.95 -47.63 -8.98
N LEU A 709 7.26 -47.53 -9.22
CA LEU A 709 7.91 -46.31 -9.71
C LEU A 709 8.46 -46.50 -11.14
N TYR A 710 8.04 -45.62 -12.04
CA TYR A 710 8.52 -45.49 -13.42
C TYR A 710 8.98 -44.06 -13.68
N GLY A 711 10.22 -43.87 -14.11
CA GLY A 711 10.72 -42.54 -14.44
C GLY A 711 12.09 -42.59 -15.10
N SER A 712 12.51 -41.46 -15.66
CA SER A 712 13.84 -41.32 -16.23
C SER A 712 14.90 -41.31 -15.13
N LYS A 713 14.52 -40.78 -13.96
CA LYS A 713 15.37 -40.63 -12.78
C LYS A 713 14.55 -40.79 -11.50
N ILE A 714 15.09 -41.53 -10.55
CA ILE A 714 14.44 -41.77 -9.24
C ILE A 714 15.43 -41.45 -8.12
N ARG A 715 15.02 -40.64 -7.15
CA ARG A 715 15.75 -40.32 -5.92
C ARG A 715 14.86 -40.61 -4.72
N ILE A 716 15.37 -41.41 -3.80
CA ILE A 716 14.70 -41.74 -2.55
C ILE A 716 15.68 -41.46 -1.43
N ASP A 717 15.40 -40.42 -0.65
CA ASP A 717 16.27 -39.90 0.40
C ASP A 717 15.55 -39.99 1.75
N ASN A 718 16.10 -40.80 2.66
CA ASN A 718 15.65 -40.91 4.05
C ASN A 718 14.13 -41.17 4.26
N CYS A 719 13.50 -41.94 3.36
CA CYS A 719 12.09 -42.35 3.52
C CYS A 719 11.94 -43.59 4.41
N GLU A 720 10.75 -43.78 4.98
CA GLU A 720 10.32 -45.05 5.58
C GLU A 720 9.20 -45.67 4.73
N VAL A 721 9.42 -46.89 4.23
CA VAL A 721 8.45 -47.64 3.42
C VAL A 721 8.15 -48.98 4.07
N LYS A 722 6.89 -49.17 4.42
CA LYS A 722 6.34 -50.41 4.94
C LYS A 722 5.38 -51.02 3.92
N GLY A 723 5.63 -52.26 3.53
CA GLY A 723 4.71 -53.03 2.71
C GLY A 723 4.31 -54.34 3.37
N ILE A 724 3.02 -54.68 3.38
CA ILE A 724 2.62 -56.02 3.82
C ILE A 724 3.15 -57.07 2.83
N GLN A 725 2.81 -56.95 1.55
CA GLN A 725 3.35 -57.88 0.55
C GLN A 725 4.70 -57.47 -0.03
N GLY A 726 4.88 -56.21 -0.43
CA GLY A 726 6.12 -55.72 -1.04
C GLY A 726 6.36 -54.25 -0.72
N GLY A 727 7.61 -53.82 -0.64
CA GLY A 727 7.97 -52.42 -0.37
C GLY A 727 7.92 -51.58 -1.65
N ILE A 728 9.02 -51.57 -2.40
CA ILE A 728 9.18 -50.74 -3.61
C ILE A 728 9.45 -51.62 -4.83
N SER A 729 8.71 -51.41 -5.92
CA SER A 729 9.06 -51.87 -7.27
C SER A 729 9.61 -50.70 -8.08
N ILE A 730 10.86 -50.82 -8.55
CA ILE A 730 11.48 -49.87 -9.49
C ILE A 730 11.63 -50.57 -10.85
N GLU A 731 11.08 -49.95 -11.88
CA GLU A 731 10.94 -50.58 -13.20
C GLU A 731 11.43 -49.65 -14.31
N GLY A 732 12.22 -50.16 -15.26
CA GLY A 732 12.69 -49.40 -16.44
C GLY A 732 13.75 -48.32 -16.19
N CYS A 733 13.79 -47.71 -14.99
CA CYS A 733 14.63 -46.55 -14.70
C CYS A 733 16.14 -46.89 -14.73
N GLN A 734 16.91 -46.14 -15.52
CA GLN A 734 18.36 -46.34 -15.65
C GLN A 734 19.19 -45.52 -14.65
N ASP A 735 18.56 -44.56 -13.97
CA ASP A 735 19.19 -43.67 -13.00
C ASP A 735 18.35 -43.58 -11.71
N ALA A 736 18.35 -44.66 -10.93
CA ALA A 736 17.70 -44.71 -9.63
C ALA A 736 18.73 -44.74 -8.50
N VAL A 737 18.54 -43.90 -7.48
CA VAL A 737 19.40 -43.83 -6.28
C VAL A 737 18.55 -43.88 -5.02
N ILE A 738 18.94 -44.74 -4.08
CA ILE A 738 18.39 -44.79 -2.73
C ILE A 738 19.50 -44.41 -1.75
N ASN A 739 19.21 -43.46 -0.87
CA ASN A 739 20.17 -42.85 0.03
C ASN A 739 19.55 -42.65 1.42
N GLY A 740 19.72 -43.66 2.27
CA GLY A 740 19.22 -43.67 3.65
C GLY A 740 17.79 -44.20 3.75
N GLY A 741 17.21 -44.15 4.95
CA GLY A 741 15.82 -44.57 5.20
C GLY A 741 15.67 -46.04 5.64
N LYS A 742 14.40 -46.47 5.75
CA LYS A 742 14.00 -47.82 6.19
C LYS A 742 12.99 -48.41 5.21
N TYR A 743 13.23 -49.63 4.75
CA TYR A 743 12.43 -50.31 3.75
C TYR A 743 12.17 -51.72 4.23
N TYR A 744 10.91 -52.05 4.51
CA TYR A 744 10.62 -53.35 5.11
C TYR A 744 9.29 -53.95 4.70
N THR A 745 9.26 -55.29 4.74
CA THR A 745 8.04 -56.07 4.55
C THR A 745 7.65 -56.89 5.77
N GLU A 746 6.34 -56.98 6.01
CA GLU A 746 5.75 -57.75 7.10
C GLU A 746 4.69 -58.69 6.58
N ASN A 747 4.74 -59.97 6.98
CA ASN A 747 3.67 -60.89 6.62
C ASN A 747 2.32 -60.38 7.16
N THR A 748 1.25 -60.63 6.42
CA THR A 748 -0.10 -60.54 6.98
C THR A 748 -0.16 -61.43 8.23
N PRO A 749 -0.83 -61.00 9.33
CA PRO A 749 -0.83 -61.77 10.58
C PRO A 749 -1.19 -63.25 10.38
N GLY A 750 -0.27 -64.15 10.75
CA GLY A 750 -0.42 -65.60 10.63
C GLY A 750 -0.14 -66.17 9.23
N GLN A 751 0.30 -65.37 8.27
CA GLN A 751 0.60 -65.78 6.90
C GLN A 751 2.11 -65.80 6.61
N LYS A 752 2.45 -66.37 5.45
CA LYS A 752 3.79 -66.31 4.85
C LYS A 752 3.66 -65.81 3.41
N ASP A 753 3.58 -64.50 3.24
CA ASP A 753 3.17 -63.83 2.01
C ASP A 753 3.92 -62.53 1.71
N ALA A 754 4.73 -62.00 2.63
CA ALA A 754 5.67 -60.93 2.35
C ALA A 754 6.79 -61.38 1.40
N PHE A 755 7.09 -60.53 0.41
CA PHE A 755 8.18 -60.63 -0.55
C PHE A 755 9.28 -59.63 -0.18
N TYR A 756 9.59 -58.70 -1.07
CA TYR A 756 10.84 -57.97 -1.07
C TYR A 756 10.61 -56.53 -0.62
N ALA A 757 11.54 -55.98 0.16
CA ALA A 757 11.54 -54.56 0.49
C ALA A 757 11.84 -53.71 -0.75
N LEU A 758 12.71 -54.21 -1.63
CA LEU A 758 13.04 -53.58 -2.91
C LEU A 758 13.10 -54.63 -4.01
N TYR A 759 12.28 -54.43 -5.05
CA TYR A 759 12.25 -55.22 -6.26
C TYR A 759 12.66 -54.38 -7.46
N ILE A 760 13.61 -54.88 -8.25
CA ILE A 760 14.25 -54.15 -9.34
C ILE A 760 14.08 -54.96 -10.62
N THR A 761 13.24 -54.46 -11.52
CA THR A 761 12.70 -55.23 -12.66
C THR A 761 12.68 -54.40 -13.93
N ASN A 762 12.32 -55.02 -15.06
CA ASN A 762 12.23 -54.38 -16.37
C ASN A 762 13.50 -53.58 -16.73
N GLY A 763 14.67 -54.17 -16.50
CA GLY A 763 15.97 -53.58 -16.83
C GLY A 763 16.38 -52.38 -15.98
N ALA A 764 15.66 -52.05 -14.91
CA ALA A 764 16.01 -50.94 -14.03
C ALA A 764 17.40 -51.11 -13.41
N ARG A 765 18.08 -49.99 -13.14
CA ARG A 765 19.41 -49.93 -12.52
C ARG A 765 19.36 -49.04 -11.29
N VAL A 766 19.47 -49.67 -10.11
CA VAL A 766 19.37 -48.97 -8.82
C VAL A 766 20.72 -48.97 -8.11
N THR A 767 21.16 -47.79 -7.69
CA THR A 767 22.32 -47.60 -6.81
C THR A 767 21.86 -47.40 -5.39
N ILE A 768 22.28 -48.28 -4.49
CA ILE A 768 22.05 -48.15 -3.04
C ILE A 768 23.29 -47.53 -2.41
N MET A 769 23.13 -46.31 -1.92
CA MET A 769 24.17 -45.55 -1.22
C MET A 769 24.11 -45.78 0.29
N ASP A 770 22.90 -45.85 0.87
CA ASP A 770 22.65 -46.15 2.28
C ASP A 770 21.17 -46.57 2.47
N GLY A 771 20.81 -47.05 3.66
CA GLY A 771 19.44 -47.43 4.04
C GLY A 771 19.36 -48.80 4.72
N ALA A 772 18.26 -49.07 5.42
CA ALA A 772 18.01 -50.35 6.08
C ALA A 772 16.91 -51.13 5.34
N PHE A 773 17.25 -52.30 4.78
CA PHE A 773 16.36 -53.14 3.99
C PHE A 773 16.10 -54.46 4.69
N SER A 774 14.85 -54.76 5.05
CA SER A 774 14.48 -56.03 5.68
C SER A 774 13.25 -56.68 5.06
N ALA A 775 13.26 -58.00 4.97
CA ALA A 775 12.09 -58.77 4.54
C ALA A 775 11.74 -59.84 5.56
N ALA A 776 10.45 -60.22 5.61
CA ALA A 776 10.00 -61.25 6.53
C ALA A 776 10.44 -62.68 6.14
N ASN A 777 10.67 -62.94 4.84
CA ASN A 777 10.82 -64.29 4.31
C ASN A 777 12.06 -64.46 3.42
N ASP A 778 12.62 -65.67 3.41
CA ASP A 778 13.59 -66.12 2.41
C ASP A 778 12.90 -66.87 1.28
N TRP A 779 13.03 -66.33 0.07
CA TRP A 779 12.54 -66.87 -1.20
C TRP A 779 13.68 -67.20 -2.18
N SER A 780 14.93 -67.07 -1.74
CA SER A 780 16.10 -67.10 -2.63
C SER A 780 16.44 -68.51 -3.13
N GLY A 781 16.34 -69.50 -2.23
CA GLY A 781 16.95 -70.81 -2.44
C GLY A 781 18.48 -70.78 -2.50
N LEU A 782 19.10 -69.70 -2.00
CA LEU A 782 20.53 -69.41 -2.05
C LEU A 782 21.08 -69.20 -0.63
N GLN A 783 22.41 -69.23 -0.48
CA GLN A 783 23.08 -68.93 0.78
C GLN A 783 23.26 -67.41 0.98
N ILE A 784 22.16 -66.65 0.96
CA ILE A 784 22.18 -65.20 1.17
C ILE A 784 22.38 -64.79 2.64
N GLY A 785 22.40 -65.77 3.55
CA GLY A 785 22.68 -65.55 4.98
C GLY A 785 21.61 -64.73 5.69
N GLY A 786 20.33 -64.86 5.31
CA GLY A 786 19.27 -63.97 5.74
C GLY A 786 17.96 -64.11 4.96
N THR A 787 17.17 -63.03 4.88
CA THR A 787 15.88 -62.98 4.15
C THR A 787 15.98 -62.21 2.83
N SER A 788 14.98 -62.34 1.95
CA SER A 788 14.96 -61.76 0.61
C SER A 788 14.61 -60.27 0.60
N ALA A 789 15.47 -59.41 1.15
CA ALA A 789 15.21 -57.97 1.24
C ALA A 789 15.28 -57.24 -0.11
N VAL A 790 16.42 -57.33 -0.78
CA VAL A 790 16.68 -56.63 -2.06
C VAL A 790 16.86 -57.66 -3.17
N VAL A 791 15.96 -57.63 -4.15
CA VAL A 791 15.90 -58.64 -5.21
C VAL A 791 15.78 -57.95 -6.56
N SER A 792 16.52 -58.46 -7.53
CA SER A 792 16.31 -58.12 -8.94
C SER A 792 15.85 -59.34 -9.74
N GLY A 793 15.30 -59.09 -10.92
CA GLY A 793 14.89 -60.09 -11.90
C GLY A 793 13.66 -59.58 -12.65
N ASP A 794 12.98 -60.46 -13.38
CA ASP A 794 11.67 -60.15 -13.94
C ASP A 794 10.78 -61.39 -13.92
N ASN A 795 9.52 -61.21 -13.55
CA ASN A 795 8.51 -62.26 -13.53
C ASN A 795 7.66 -62.25 -14.81
N ASP A 796 7.67 -61.15 -15.56
CA ASP A 796 6.99 -61.03 -16.84
C ASP A 796 7.87 -61.68 -17.93
N ALA A 797 7.25 -62.48 -18.80
CA ALA A 797 7.96 -63.08 -19.93
C ALA A 797 8.48 -61.96 -20.85
N ASP A 798 9.72 -62.12 -21.33
CA ASP A 798 10.37 -61.24 -22.30
C ASP A 798 10.83 -59.85 -21.80
N LEU A 799 10.79 -59.58 -20.50
CA LEU A 799 11.40 -58.37 -19.91
C LEU A 799 12.81 -58.62 -19.36
N PRO A 800 13.74 -57.65 -19.48
CA PRO A 800 15.10 -57.80 -18.97
C PRO A 800 15.12 -57.76 -17.44
N ALA A 801 15.99 -58.56 -16.83
CA ALA A 801 16.23 -58.48 -15.40
C ALA A 801 16.83 -57.11 -15.00
N GLY A 802 16.37 -56.56 -13.88
CA GLY A 802 16.99 -55.39 -13.28
C GLY A 802 18.39 -55.65 -12.72
N ASN A 803 19.07 -54.57 -12.31
CA ASN A 803 20.43 -54.57 -11.80
C ASN A 803 20.57 -53.71 -10.53
N VAL A 804 21.37 -54.20 -9.59
CA VAL A 804 21.68 -53.52 -8.32
C VAL A 804 23.15 -53.13 -8.28
N ILE A 805 23.42 -51.91 -7.85
CA ILE A 805 24.76 -51.40 -7.54
C ILE A 805 24.81 -51.09 -6.05
N LEU A 806 25.69 -51.78 -5.34
CA LEU A 806 25.82 -51.65 -3.89
C LEU A 806 27.04 -50.81 -3.54
N ARG A 807 26.80 -49.66 -2.89
CA ARG A 807 27.82 -48.74 -2.34
C ARG A 807 27.61 -48.46 -0.85
N GLY A 808 26.59 -49.05 -0.23
CA GLY A 808 26.31 -48.95 1.20
C GLY A 808 25.00 -49.61 1.58
N GLY A 809 24.54 -49.35 2.81
CA GLY A 809 23.28 -49.85 3.36
C GLY A 809 23.43 -51.14 4.19
N LYS A 810 22.34 -51.47 4.89
CA LYS A 810 22.19 -52.63 5.77
C LYS A 810 21.02 -53.50 5.31
N PHE A 811 21.20 -54.81 5.37
CA PHE A 811 20.31 -55.77 4.73
C PHE A 811 20.05 -56.96 5.65
N SER A 812 18.81 -57.45 5.70
CA SER A 812 18.47 -58.69 6.40
C SER A 812 18.98 -59.95 5.70
N GLY A 813 19.42 -59.86 4.44
CA GLY A 813 20.08 -60.90 3.63
C GLY A 813 20.76 -60.29 2.41
N LYS A 814 21.79 -60.95 1.86
CA LYS A 814 22.53 -60.42 0.69
C LYS A 814 21.61 -60.27 -0.52
N ALA A 815 21.77 -59.17 -1.26
CA ALA A 815 21.00 -58.90 -2.47
C ALA A 815 21.28 -59.95 -3.56
N TYR A 816 20.26 -60.35 -4.32
CA TYR A 816 20.41 -61.37 -5.36
C TYR A 816 19.50 -61.16 -6.57
N ASN A 817 19.79 -61.87 -7.65
CA ASN A 817 18.94 -61.97 -8.83
C ASN A 817 18.19 -63.30 -8.81
N HIS A 818 16.86 -63.26 -8.77
CA HIS A 818 16.06 -64.47 -8.62
C HIS A 818 15.89 -65.27 -9.92
N VAL A 819 16.23 -64.70 -11.08
CA VAL A 819 16.22 -65.35 -12.40
C VAL A 819 17.56 -66.07 -12.64
N THR A 820 18.69 -65.36 -12.51
CA THR A 820 20.02 -65.94 -12.72
C THR A 820 20.54 -66.73 -11.52
N LYS A 821 19.88 -66.60 -10.37
CA LYS A 821 20.26 -67.21 -9.08
C LYS A 821 21.66 -66.77 -8.60
N ALA A 822 22.09 -65.57 -8.99
CA ALA A 822 23.36 -64.99 -8.56
C ALA A 822 23.19 -64.02 -7.38
N ILE A 823 24.13 -64.03 -6.44
CA ILE A 823 24.24 -63.02 -5.37
C ILE A 823 24.99 -61.81 -5.94
N TYR A 824 24.56 -60.59 -5.62
CA TYR A 824 25.27 -59.37 -6.00
C TYR A 824 26.44 -59.13 -5.06
N GLU A 825 27.61 -58.90 -5.65
CA GLU A 825 28.77 -58.39 -4.93
C GLU A 825 28.79 -56.85 -4.98
N PRO A 826 29.27 -56.16 -3.94
CA PRO A 826 29.45 -54.73 -3.98
C PRO A 826 30.46 -54.29 -5.03
N VAL A 827 30.39 -53.03 -5.45
CA VAL A 827 31.33 -52.50 -6.44
C VAL A 827 32.76 -52.48 -5.89
N GLU A 828 33.75 -52.42 -6.79
CA GLU A 828 35.17 -52.32 -6.44
C GLU A 828 35.38 -51.20 -5.40
N SER A 829 36.13 -51.50 -4.33
CA SER A 829 36.30 -50.69 -3.10
C SER A 829 35.20 -50.81 -2.04
N TYR A 830 34.25 -51.75 -2.17
CA TYR A 830 33.25 -52.07 -1.14
C TYR A 830 33.15 -53.58 -0.90
N LYS A 831 32.72 -53.98 0.30
CA LYS A 831 32.56 -55.39 0.68
C LYS A 831 31.33 -55.62 1.56
N TRP A 832 30.83 -56.86 1.52
CA TRP A 832 29.86 -57.36 2.50
C TRP A 832 30.55 -57.58 3.86
N GLN A 833 30.00 -56.98 4.91
CA GLN A 833 30.37 -57.19 6.30
C GLN A 833 29.19 -57.79 7.06
N ALA A 834 29.42 -58.83 7.87
CA ALA A 834 28.39 -59.37 8.73
C ALA A 834 28.13 -58.44 9.92
N ILE A 835 26.86 -58.29 10.30
CA ILE A 835 26.44 -57.53 11.49
C ILE A 835 26.13 -58.54 12.61
N GLU A 836 26.76 -58.36 13.77
CA GLU A 836 26.46 -59.12 14.98
C GLU A 836 25.35 -58.40 15.77
N ASP A 837 24.33 -59.16 16.20
CA ASP A 837 23.29 -58.72 17.16
C ASP A 837 22.53 -57.41 16.81
N ASP A 838 22.15 -57.23 15.54
CA ASP A 838 21.26 -56.12 15.15
C ASP A 838 19.80 -56.36 15.61
N PRO A 839 19.20 -55.44 16.38
CA PRO A 839 17.85 -55.59 16.92
C PRO A 839 16.74 -55.52 15.86
N ALA A 840 17.01 -54.96 14.68
CA ALA A 840 16.08 -54.95 13.55
C ALA A 840 16.24 -56.20 12.66
N GLY A 841 17.08 -57.15 13.06
CA GLY A 841 17.29 -58.41 12.35
C GLY A 841 18.16 -58.29 11.09
N LEU A 842 18.85 -57.16 10.90
CA LEU A 842 19.79 -56.97 9.80
C LEU A 842 21.03 -57.85 9.99
N LYS A 843 21.53 -58.44 8.91
CA LYS A 843 22.61 -59.45 8.95
C LYS A 843 23.85 -59.02 8.20
N TRP A 844 23.71 -58.11 7.24
CA TRP A 844 24.78 -57.69 6.36
C TRP A 844 24.80 -56.18 6.21
N GLU A 845 25.99 -55.62 6.10
CA GLU A 845 26.26 -54.23 5.77
C GLU A 845 27.19 -54.18 4.58
N VAL A 846 27.02 -53.18 3.71
CA VAL A 846 28.00 -52.88 2.67
C VAL A 846 28.85 -51.71 3.16
N VAL A 847 30.15 -51.94 3.30
CA VAL A 847 31.11 -50.94 3.80
C VAL A 847 32.21 -50.71 2.77
N ALA A 848 32.82 -49.53 2.80
CA ALA A 848 34.04 -49.27 2.04
C ALA A 848 35.17 -50.20 2.52
N GLU A 849 35.99 -50.69 1.58
CA GLU A 849 37.03 -51.69 1.86
C GLU A 849 38.17 -51.20 2.75
#